data_AF-A0A914MWL7-F1
#
_entry.id   AF-A0A914MWL7-F1
#
_cell.length_a   1.000
_cell.length_b   1.000
_cell.length_c   1.000
_cell.angle_alpha   90.00
_cell.angle_beta   90.00
_cell.angle_gamma   90.00
#
_symmetry.space_group_name_H-M   'P 1'
#
loop_
_entity.id
_entity.type
_entity.pdbx_description
1 polymer ?
#
loop_
_entity_poly.entity_id
_entity_poly.type
_entity_poly.pdbx_seq_one_letter_code
_entity_poly.pdbx_strand_id
1 'polypeptide(L)'
;MDQTVEASRNNSIDPDRLGALISSQLLDNDIWIPIRKLENDTIDNILNRFQLVSQSKIEKGSLLGQPFTVKIQTLGISSLPKNQSIRGRAPQNTATEDGQLRDEVIIKIDNPNNLCLFYALEITRKYMIKELGDRRKSNAYMQYKHRQMNDVLDLLKEAKIPQDLPEYDAIEYVPVIVDFWNNQYKNVGYKFKVFVFGSASEKPIFKYGNDNFNVPVSILHSNNHFDGIRNVGGMFGLRVKYCFTCEKKFRKSKEHDFKCRSRCNLCGRVGSDRPCVAVGNFYKKCDDCGKKYLNEDCFNHHKKSSNCRQTKICEKCGVIWSMKNYKRETEKKHVCGQKWCQICRQFHSMDRGCFIRPLELKKPADYRLVTFDFEATQNEKINSGDEERRLHNVNFIAATVTCTKCMENDQLWRSPLRQNGNSCTICGNNRSITFSHRPFTKTKVDKQIVTENPLKFFIQWILFELNPQYTTMAFSHNGGRYDMIMVFKEIYLKGLVPSMIRRGNKLYELKIPRNNKCNEVIFRDSFNLCPVALGKLIGAFGLQVTEKQFFPHLANISENYGITLQQLPPESDYLYEGMSPGKQNEFIKWYEEEKNNQFCLDEALAEYCTNDVQILTEALIAFRKKFTEISKKKNTQPGVAAEGIDILKDAMTIASACMKHFRLNHLQPEHLAIVPEKGYENCDNQSELALKYLQWYEETKGVEIQYAHSEGGEHVVAGKYKVDGYIQAEDRAIEVNGCVWHACKKCFGNELDKILPNGKSVGETREDDEKRLEIIKKYIKNVEIIWECEIHQMLRRNKKMRKGFANYHNKGPINIRDCYFGGRTGPLQMYFDAENKKMRKGLK
;
A
#
# COMPACT_ATOMS: atom_id res chain seq x y z
N MET A 1 7.22 -32.86 -23.84
CA MET A 1 8.06 -32.58 -22.66
C MET A 1 9.46 -32.21 -23.14
N ASP A 2 10.13 -33.13 -23.84
CA ASP A 2 11.48 -32.90 -24.39
C ASP A 2 11.52 -31.73 -25.38
N GLN A 3 10.53 -31.60 -26.27
CA GLN A 3 10.40 -30.44 -27.16
C GLN A 3 10.29 -29.09 -26.41
N THR A 4 9.68 -29.06 -25.22
CA THR A 4 9.57 -27.84 -24.39
C THR A 4 10.87 -27.52 -23.67
N VAL A 5 11.61 -28.55 -23.26
CA VAL A 5 12.96 -28.44 -22.69
C VAL A 5 13.96 -27.97 -23.76
N GLU A 6 13.92 -28.56 -24.95
CA GLU A 6 14.73 -28.14 -26.11
C GLU A 6 14.38 -26.73 -26.58
N ALA A 7 13.09 -26.38 -26.68
CA ALA A 7 12.66 -25.02 -27.00
C ALA A 7 13.10 -24.00 -25.93
N SER A 8 13.19 -24.40 -24.66
CA SER A 8 13.74 -23.54 -23.60
C SER A 8 15.25 -23.34 -23.76
N ARG A 9 15.98 -24.43 -24.07
CA ARG A 9 17.44 -24.40 -24.32
C ARG A 9 17.80 -23.59 -25.56
N ASN A 10 17.00 -23.66 -26.62
CA ASN A 10 17.15 -22.84 -27.82
C ASN A 10 16.93 -21.34 -27.55
N ASN A 11 16.20 -21.01 -26.48
CA ASN A 11 16.04 -19.65 -25.97
C ASN A 11 17.07 -19.31 -24.86
N SER A 12 18.19 -20.03 -24.79
CA SER A 12 19.29 -19.83 -23.81
C SER A 12 18.90 -19.97 -22.33
N ILE A 13 17.80 -20.67 -22.03
CA ILE A 13 17.38 -21.01 -20.66
C ILE A 13 17.66 -22.49 -20.45
N ASP A 14 18.49 -22.85 -19.46
CA ASP A 14 18.69 -24.25 -19.08
C ASP A 14 17.68 -24.62 -17.97
N PRO A 15 16.61 -25.37 -18.29
CA PRO A 15 15.53 -25.64 -17.34
C PRO A 15 15.95 -26.71 -16.32
N ASP A 16 15.92 -26.37 -15.03
CA ASP A 16 16.21 -27.28 -13.91
C ASP A 16 14.93 -27.73 -13.17
N ARG A 17 13.78 -27.16 -13.53
CA ARG A 17 12.47 -27.49 -12.96
C ARG A 17 11.36 -27.55 -14.01
N LEU A 18 10.32 -28.34 -13.70
CA LEU A 18 9.17 -28.56 -14.56
C LEU A 18 7.88 -28.68 -13.75
N GLY A 19 6.79 -28.05 -14.23
CA GLY A 19 5.42 -28.27 -13.79
C GLY A 19 4.51 -28.56 -14.98
N ALA A 20 3.31 -29.10 -14.72
CA ALA A 20 2.35 -29.44 -15.76
C ALA A 20 0.92 -29.15 -15.32
N LEU A 21 0.09 -28.69 -16.25
CA LEU A 21 -1.34 -28.53 -16.10
C LEU A 21 -2.03 -29.45 -17.09
N ILE A 22 -2.97 -30.26 -16.62
CA ILE A 22 -3.74 -31.18 -17.46
C ILE A 22 -5.20 -30.75 -17.44
N SER A 23 -5.72 -30.43 -18.62
CA SER A 23 -7.07 -29.93 -18.84
C SER A 23 -7.83 -30.89 -19.76
N SER A 24 -9.06 -31.22 -19.38
CA SER A 24 -9.98 -32.04 -20.18
C SER A 24 -11.41 -31.63 -19.89
N GLN A 25 -12.31 -31.77 -20.87
CA GLN A 25 -13.74 -31.50 -20.67
C GLN A 25 -14.40 -32.47 -19.66
N LEU A 26 -13.75 -33.60 -19.37
CA LEU A 26 -14.22 -34.58 -18.38
C LEU A 26 -13.82 -34.22 -16.94
N LEU A 27 -13.02 -33.16 -16.75
CA LEU A 27 -12.56 -32.70 -15.44
C LEU A 27 -13.36 -31.46 -14.99
N ASP A 28 -13.94 -31.53 -13.79
CA ASP A 28 -14.64 -30.39 -13.18
C ASP A 28 -13.67 -29.24 -12.83
N ASN A 29 -12.37 -29.53 -12.67
CA ASN A 29 -11.28 -28.58 -12.46
C ASN A 29 -9.96 -29.13 -13.06
N ASP A 30 -9.10 -28.25 -13.57
CA ASP A 30 -7.79 -28.63 -14.12
C ASP A 30 -6.89 -29.31 -13.06
N ILE A 31 -6.15 -30.33 -13.49
CA ILE A 31 -5.20 -31.03 -12.62
C ILE A 31 -3.87 -30.30 -12.68
N TRP A 32 -3.53 -29.63 -11.59
CA TRP A 32 -2.25 -28.95 -11.46
C TRP A 32 -1.19 -29.85 -10.83
N ILE A 33 -0.11 -30.05 -11.56
CA ILE A 33 1.10 -30.69 -11.07
C ILE A 33 2.09 -29.57 -10.71
N PRO A 34 2.43 -29.43 -9.41
CA PRO A 34 3.31 -28.38 -8.94
C PRO A 34 4.70 -28.50 -9.57
N ILE A 35 5.33 -27.35 -9.76
CA ILE A 35 6.69 -27.22 -10.30
C ILE A 35 7.68 -27.97 -9.38
N ARG A 36 8.45 -28.89 -9.95
CA ARG A 36 9.42 -29.75 -9.26
C ARG A 36 10.76 -29.75 -9.98
N LYS A 37 11.80 -30.23 -9.31
CA LYS A 37 13.13 -30.39 -9.90
C LYS A 37 13.09 -31.45 -11.01
N LEU A 38 13.81 -31.21 -12.10
CA LEU A 38 14.01 -32.19 -13.17
C LEU A 38 15.02 -33.23 -12.68
N GLU A 39 14.48 -34.39 -12.31
CA GLU A 39 15.19 -35.62 -11.96
C GLU A 39 14.82 -36.73 -12.98
N ASN A 40 15.64 -37.78 -13.10
CA ASN A 40 15.45 -38.81 -14.14
C ASN A 40 14.08 -39.52 -14.10
N ASP A 41 13.40 -39.51 -12.96
CA ASP A 41 12.09 -40.14 -12.70
C ASP A 41 10.91 -39.13 -12.74
N THR A 42 11.15 -37.88 -13.14
CA THR A 42 10.13 -36.80 -13.11
C THR A 42 8.94 -37.11 -14.02
N ILE A 43 9.20 -37.74 -15.17
CA ILE A 43 8.17 -38.14 -16.12
C ILE A 43 7.31 -39.26 -15.52
N ASP A 44 7.92 -40.26 -14.91
CA ASP A 44 7.21 -41.38 -14.27
C ASP A 44 6.37 -40.90 -13.08
N ASN A 45 6.86 -39.96 -12.30
CA ASN A 45 6.11 -39.36 -11.19
C ASN A 45 4.88 -38.55 -11.66
N ILE A 46 4.98 -37.90 -12.82
CA ILE A 46 3.88 -37.16 -13.46
C ILE A 46 2.84 -38.13 -14.02
N LEU A 47 3.28 -39.19 -14.69
CA LEU A 47 2.44 -40.27 -15.20
C LEU A 47 1.72 -41.02 -14.07
N ASN A 48 2.40 -41.30 -12.95
CA ASN A 48 1.82 -41.94 -11.77
C ASN A 48 0.71 -41.08 -11.15
N ARG A 49 0.91 -39.75 -11.05
CA ARG A 49 -0.17 -38.84 -10.59
C ARG A 49 -1.34 -38.79 -11.57
N PHE A 50 -1.07 -38.81 -12.87
CA PHE A 50 -2.11 -38.85 -13.88
C PHE A 50 -2.93 -40.14 -13.79
N GLN A 51 -2.27 -41.29 -13.61
CA GLN A 51 -2.94 -42.58 -13.39
C GLN A 51 -3.77 -42.60 -12.11
N LEU A 52 -3.27 -42.05 -11.00
CA LEU A 52 -4.03 -41.96 -9.74
C LEU A 52 -5.31 -41.13 -9.89
N VAL A 53 -5.27 -40.03 -10.65
CA VAL A 53 -6.47 -39.22 -10.89
C VAL A 53 -7.43 -39.92 -11.86
N SER A 54 -6.92 -40.60 -12.89
CA SER A 54 -7.73 -41.42 -13.81
C SER A 54 -8.46 -42.56 -13.09
N GLN A 55 -7.80 -43.26 -12.17
CA GLN A 55 -8.38 -44.33 -11.36
C GLN A 55 -9.42 -43.83 -10.35
N SER A 56 -9.32 -42.58 -9.89
CA SER A 56 -10.27 -42.01 -8.92
C SER A 56 -11.64 -41.65 -9.51
N LYS A 57 -11.79 -41.66 -10.84
CA LYS A 57 -13.01 -41.22 -11.56
C LYS A 57 -13.57 -42.27 -12.54
N ILE A 58 -13.41 -43.56 -12.23
CA ILE A 58 -13.86 -44.68 -13.07
C ILE A 58 -15.37 -44.62 -13.42
N GLU A 59 -16.21 -44.00 -12.57
CA GLU A 59 -17.66 -43.87 -12.81
C GLU A 59 -18.07 -42.91 -13.96
N LYS A 60 -17.18 -42.01 -14.44
CA LYS A 60 -17.49 -41.03 -15.52
C LYS A 60 -16.81 -41.34 -16.87
N GLY A 61 -16.14 -42.49 -17.01
CA GLY A 61 -15.39 -42.89 -18.21
C GLY A 61 -13.89 -42.55 -18.15
N SER A 62 -13.08 -43.31 -18.88
CA SER A 62 -11.62 -43.15 -18.91
C SER A 62 -11.21 -41.85 -19.60
N LEU A 63 -10.32 -41.07 -18.98
CA LEU A 63 -9.69 -39.86 -19.55
C LEU A 63 -8.96 -40.11 -20.88
N LEU A 64 -8.66 -41.37 -21.22
CA LEU A 64 -8.01 -41.76 -22.47
C LEU A 64 -8.99 -41.85 -23.67
N GLY A 65 -10.30 -41.74 -23.44
CA GLY A 65 -11.33 -41.83 -24.49
C GLY A 65 -11.68 -40.51 -25.19
N GLN A 66 -11.15 -39.38 -24.72
CA GLN A 66 -11.42 -38.03 -25.25
C GLN A 66 -10.11 -37.22 -25.27
N PRO A 67 -9.94 -36.26 -26.20
CA PRO A 67 -8.74 -35.44 -26.24
C PRO A 67 -8.59 -34.59 -24.97
N PHE A 68 -7.37 -34.57 -24.43
CA PHE A 68 -6.99 -33.72 -23.31
C PHE A 68 -5.76 -32.89 -23.67
N THR A 69 -5.62 -31.74 -23.03
CA THR A 69 -4.49 -30.82 -23.24
C THR A 69 -3.55 -30.87 -22.06
N VAL A 70 -2.25 -31.05 -22.34
CA VAL A 70 -1.19 -30.93 -21.33
C VAL A 70 -0.38 -29.67 -21.63
N LYS A 71 -0.45 -28.69 -20.73
CA LYS A 71 0.42 -27.51 -20.77
C LYS A 71 1.59 -27.73 -19.83
N ILE A 72 2.79 -27.72 -20.38
CA ILE A 72 4.02 -27.97 -19.64
C ILE A 72 4.76 -26.66 -19.49
N GLN A 73 5.19 -26.36 -18.26
CA GLN A 73 5.98 -25.17 -17.96
C GLN A 73 7.32 -25.61 -17.40
N THR A 74 8.38 -25.25 -18.12
CA THR A 74 9.77 -25.43 -17.71
C THR A 74 10.30 -24.14 -17.10
N LEU A 75 11.16 -24.26 -16.09
CA LEU A 75 11.77 -23.15 -15.36
C LEU A 75 13.26 -23.46 -15.19
N GLY A 76 14.11 -22.51 -15.59
CA GLY A 76 15.54 -22.53 -15.29
C GLY A 76 15.83 -21.58 -14.13
N ILE A 77 15.63 -22.03 -12.89
CA ILE A 77 15.91 -21.21 -11.69
C ILE A 77 17.40 -20.89 -11.58
N SER A 78 18.26 -21.80 -12.03
CA SER A 78 19.70 -21.61 -12.16
C SER A 78 20.09 -20.52 -13.16
N SER A 79 19.25 -20.25 -14.17
CA SER A 79 19.47 -19.26 -15.25
C SER A 79 18.63 -17.99 -15.09
N LEU A 80 17.69 -17.93 -14.14
CA LEU A 80 17.07 -16.67 -13.70
C LEU A 80 18.13 -15.79 -13.00
N PRO A 81 18.12 -14.46 -13.20
CA PRO A 81 18.87 -13.56 -12.33
C PRO A 81 18.41 -13.82 -10.90
N LYS A 82 19.28 -14.39 -10.07
CA LYS A 82 18.97 -14.67 -8.66
C LYS A 82 18.48 -13.37 -8.04
N ASN A 83 17.21 -13.35 -7.62
CA ASN A 83 16.63 -12.21 -6.90
C ASN A 83 17.53 -11.88 -5.70
N GLN A 84 18.18 -10.71 -5.76
CA GLN A 84 19.00 -10.08 -4.73
C GLN A 84 19.93 -11.03 -3.95
N SER A 85 21.06 -11.39 -4.54
CA SER A 85 22.18 -11.90 -3.75
C SER A 85 22.70 -10.79 -2.82
N ILE A 86 22.51 -10.93 -1.51
CA ILE A 86 23.03 -9.98 -0.52
C ILE A 86 24.36 -10.55 -0.03
N ARG A 87 25.40 -10.39 -0.85
CA ARG A 87 26.71 -10.99 -0.62
C ARG A 87 27.73 -9.99 -0.11
N GLY A 88 28.60 -10.48 0.75
CA GLY A 88 29.68 -9.71 1.35
C GLY A 88 31.05 -10.29 1.01
N ARG A 89 32.03 -9.41 0.76
CA ARG A 89 33.46 -9.73 0.58
C ARG A 89 34.36 -8.73 1.31
N ALA A 90 35.67 -8.92 1.20
CA ALA A 90 36.67 -8.01 1.78
C ALA A 90 36.46 -6.54 1.30
N PRO A 91 36.80 -5.53 2.13
CA PRO A 91 36.63 -4.12 1.79
C PRO A 91 37.35 -3.75 0.48
N GLN A 92 36.69 -3.01 -0.42
CA GLN A 92 37.33 -2.46 -1.62
C GLN A 92 37.80 -1.03 -1.37
N ASN A 93 39.03 -0.69 -1.78
CA ASN A 93 39.70 0.61 -1.61
C ASN A 93 39.12 1.74 -2.48
N THR A 94 37.83 1.70 -2.83
CA THR A 94 37.15 2.81 -3.51
C THR A 94 36.61 3.79 -2.47
N ALA A 95 36.84 5.09 -2.69
CA ALA A 95 36.28 6.14 -1.86
C ALA A 95 34.75 5.95 -1.77
N THR A 96 34.25 5.67 -0.57
CA THR A 96 32.85 5.33 -0.38
C THR A 96 31.95 6.56 -0.53
N GLU A 97 30.81 6.40 -1.20
CA GLU A 97 29.69 7.36 -1.09
C GLU A 97 29.10 7.40 0.34
N ASP A 98 29.53 6.51 1.24
CA ASP A 98 29.14 6.40 2.65
C ASP A 98 29.67 7.54 3.54
N GLY A 99 30.37 8.53 2.99
CA GLY A 99 30.81 9.75 3.68
C GLY A 99 29.70 10.59 4.35
N GLN A 100 28.43 10.18 4.26
CA GLN A 100 27.31 10.85 4.93
C GLN A 100 26.91 10.25 6.30
N LEU A 101 27.31 9.01 6.62
CA LEU A 101 26.93 8.37 7.89
C LEU A 101 28.05 8.53 8.94
N ARG A 102 27.68 9.04 10.12
CA ARG A 102 28.63 9.31 11.21
C ARG A 102 29.21 8.01 11.76
N ASP A 103 30.49 8.00 12.10
CA ASP A 103 31.20 6.86 12.74
C ASP A 103 30.53 6.38 14.05
N GLU A 104 29.72 7.24 14.67
CA GLU A 104 28.96 6.90 15.88
C GLU A 104 27.80 5.94 15.62
N VAL A 105 27.30 5.87 14.37
CA VAL A 105 26.12 5.08 13.96
C VAL A 105 26.49 3.67 13.54
N ILE A 106 27.67 3.50 12.93
CA ILE A 106 28.12 2.25 12.29
C ILE A 106 29.27 1.61 13.11
N ILE A 107 29.31 0.28 13.14
CA ILE A 107 30.46 -0.52 13.55
C ILE A 107 31.17 -0.92 12.24
N LYS A 108 32.20 -0.15 11.87
CA LYS A 108 32.96 -0.38 10.63
C LYS A 108 33.72 -1.71 10.70
N ILE A 109 33.62 -2.52 9.65
CA ILE A 109 34.29 -3.82 9.50
C ILE A 109 35.41 -3.69 8.46
N ASP A 110 36.63 -3.43 8.91
CA ASP A 110 37.83 -3.27 8.08
C ASP A 110 38.72 -4.51 8.06
N ASN A 111 38.18 -5.68 8.39
CA ASN A 111 38.92 -6.94 8.36
C ASN A 111 39.22 -7.36 6.91
N PRO A 112 40.44 -7.81 6.59
CA PRO A 112 40.90 -7.98 5.20
C PRO A 112 40.37 -9.24 4.50
N ASN A 113 39.56 -10.07 5.16
CA ASN A 113 39.09 -11.34 4.62
C ASN A 113 37.61 -11.27 4.17
N ASN A 114 37.11 -12.35 3.57
CA ASN A 114 35.74 -12.40 3.03
C ASN A 114 34.64 -12.64 4.09
N LEU A 115 34.97 -12.63 5.38
CA LEU A 115 34.05 -12.96 6.48
C LEU A 115 33.29 -11.74 7.03
N CYS A 116 33.17 -10.65 6.26
CA CYS A 116 32.56 -9.40 6.73
C CYS A 116 31.13 -9.58 7.27
N LEU A 117 30.34 -10.48 6.68
CA LEU A 117 29.00 -10.84 7.19
C LEU A 117 29.06 -11.31 8.65
N PHE A 118 29.98 -12.22 8.95
CA PHE A 118 30.09 -12.83 10.28
C PHE A 118 30.72 -11.88 11.29
N TYR A 119 31.69 -11.05 10.89
CA TYR A 119 32.18 -9.96 11.74
C TYR A 119 31.06 -8.97 12.07
N ALA A 120 30.30 -8.52 11.07
CA ALA A 120 29.18 -7.60 11.29
C ALA A 120 28.14 -8.21 12.25
N LEU A 121 27.81 -9.49 12.08
CA LEU A 121 26.89 -10.24 12.93
C LEU A 121 27.41 -10.35 14.37
N GLU A 122 28.61 -10.91 14.57
CA GLU A 122 29.13 -11.27 15.88
C GLU A 122 29.49 -10.05 16.72
N ILE A 123 30.14 -9.06 16.11
CA ILE A 123 30.51 -7.81 16.82
C ILE A 123 29.25 -7.03 17.20
N THR A 124 28.25 -6.97 16.31
CA THR A 124 26.97 -6.31 16.62
C THR A 124 26.21 -7.08 17.71
N ARG A 125 26.19 -8.41 17.69
CA ARG A 125 25.60 -9.22 18.76
C ARG A 125 26.22 -8.91 20.11
N LYS A 126 27.55 -8.98 20.22
CA LYS A 126 28.31 -8.69 21.45
C LYS A 126 28.05 -7.27 21.96
N TYR A 127 27.92 -6.30 21.04
CA TYR A 127 27.54 -4.93 21.37
C TYR A 127 26.11 -4.86 21.95
N MET A 128 25.13 -5.50 21.32
CA MET A 128 23.71 -5.42 21.71
C MET A 128 23.43 -6.06 23.07
N ILE A 129 24.10 -7.16 23.41
CA ILE A 129 23.95 -7.83 24.71
C ILE A 129 24.93 -7.30 25.78
N LYS A 130 25.72 -6.27 25.44
CA LYS A 130 26.75 -5.66 26.30
C LYS A 130 27.86 -6.62 26.77
N GLU A 131 28.15 -7.65 26.00
CA GLU A 131 29.24 -8.62 26.28
C GLU A 131 30.61 -7.94 26.31
N LEU A 132 30.80 -6.91 25.47
CA LEU A 132 32.05 -6.13 25.42
C LEU A 132 32.23 -5.15 26.59
N GLY A 133 31.22 -4.98 27.45
CA GLY A 133 31.22 -4.00 28.54
C GLY A 133 31.08 -2.55 28.07
N ASP A 134 31.74 -1.62 28.77
CA ASP A 134 31.64 -0.18 28.50
C ASP A 134 32.34 0.24 27.20
N ARG A 135 32.04 1.46 26.73
CA ARG A 135 32.54 2.01 25.45
C ARG A 135 34.06 1.92 25.28
N ARG A 136 34.84 2.09 26.35
CA ARG A 136 36.32 1.95 26.29
C ARG A 136 36.75 0.52 25.93
N LYS A 137 36.13 -0.49 26.54
CA LYS A 137 36.42 -1.90 26.28
C LYS A 137 35.95 -2.32 24.89
N SER A 138 34.80 -1.83 24.45
CA SER A 138 34.32 -2.04 23.08
C SER A 138 35.25 -1.42 22.03
N ASN A 139 35.76 -0.20 22.26
CA ASN A 139 36.74 0.42 21.37
C ASN A 139 38.07 -0.36 21.35
N ALA A 140 38.54 -0.82 22.50
CA ALA A 140 39.74 -1.66 22.58
C ALA A 140 39.56 -2.96 21.78
N TYR A 141 38.42 -3.64 21.93
CA TYR A 141 38.09 -4.83 21.15
C TYR A 141 38.13 -4.59 19.64
N MET A 142 37.65 -3.42 19.16
CA MET A 142 37.71 -3.06 17.73
C MET A 142 39.14 -2.91 17.19
N GLN A 143 40.13 -2.63 18.04
CA GLN A 143 41.54 -2.53 17.66
C GLN A 143 42.24 -3.91 17.58
N TYR A 144 41.76 -4.92 18.30
CA TYR A 144 42.38 -6.25 18.34
C TYR A 144 41.80 -7.19 17.27
N LYS A 145 42.29 -7.04 16.03
CA LYS A 145 41.84 -7.83 14.87
C LYS A 145 41.97 -9.35 15.04
N HIS A 146 43.04 -9.80 15.68
CA HIS A 146 43.25 -11.22 15.98
C HIS A 146 42.14 -11.80 16.87
N ARG A 147 41.67 -11.04 17.87
CA ARG A 147 40.59 -11.48 18.76
C ARG A 147 39.24 -11.56 18.04
N GLN A 148 38.95 -10.57 17.20
CA GLN A 148 37.74 -10.60 16.36
C GLN A 148 37.74 -11.82 15.45
N MET A 149 38.90 -12.13 14.85
CA MET A 149 39.06 -13.27 13.96
C MET A 149 38.80 -14.58 14.68
N ASN A 150 39.38 -14.77 15.86
CA ASN A 150 39.14 -15.98 16.67
C ASN A 150 37.66 -16.15 17.02
N ASP A 151 37.00 -15.10 17.51
CA ASP A 151 35.57 -15.13 17.85
C ASP A 151 34.69 -15.55 16.62
N VAL A 152 35.03 -15.05 15.42
CA VAL A 152 34.31 -15.42 14.18
C VAL A 152 34.63 -16.83 13.71
N LEU A 153 35.88 -17.26 13.79
CA LEU A 153 36.27 -18.62 13.40
C LEU A 153 35.64 -19.67 14.32
N ASP A 154 35.56 -19.38 15.62
CA ASP A 154 34.85 -20.21 16.59
C ASP A 154 33.36 -20.29 16.26
N LEU A 155 32.72 -19.15 15.96
CA LEU A 155 31.32 -19.11 15.52
C LEU A 155 31.07 -19.96 14.27
N LEU A 156 31.93 -19.83 13.24
CA LEU A 156 31.80 -20.60 12.00
C LEU A 156 31.98 -22.11 12.25
N LYS A 157 32.93 -22.48 13.10
CA LYS A 157 33.19 -23.86 13.48
C LYS A 157 32.01 -24.48 14.23
N GLU A 158 31.46 -23.76 15.21
CA GLU A 158 30.30 -24.21 15.99
C GLU A 158 29.02 -24.29 15.14
N ALA A 159 28.82 -23.32 14.24
CA ALA A 159 27.68 -23.29 13.32
C ALA A 159 27.85 -24.20 12.09
N LYS A 160 28.98 -24.90 11.95
CA LYS A 160 29.33 -25.79 10.82
C LYS A 160 29.27 -25.09 9.45
N ILE A 161 29.77 -23.86 9.38
CA ILE A 161 29.81 -23.06 8.15
C ILE A 161 31.22 -23.16 7.52
N PRO A 162 31.34 -23.41 6.21
CA PRO A 162 32.64 -23.40 5.52
C PRO A 162 33.36 -22.05 5.66
N GLN A 163 34.69 -22.06 5.76
CA GLN A 163 35.49 -20.84 6.01
C GLN A 163 36.13 -20.25 4.73
N ASP A 164 36.23 -21.06 3.67
CA ASP A 164 37.02 -20.74 2.48
C ASP A 164 36.18 -20.29 1.28
N LEU A 165 34.92 -19.89 1.51
CA LEU A 165 34.07 -19.39 0.43
C LEU A 165 34.49 -17.98 0.00
N PRO A 166 34.41 -17.67 -1.30
CA PRO A 166 34.77 -16.35 -1.82
C PRO A 166 33.82 -15.26 -1.34
N GLU A 167 32.56 -15.60 -1.10
CA GLU A 167 31.50 -14.68 -0.65
C GLU A 167 30.45 -15.44 0.16
N TYR A 168 29.80 -14.74 1.10
CA TYR A 168 28.71 -15.30 1.92
C TYR A 168 27.43 -14.52 1.70
N ASP A 169 26.33 -15.24 1.43
CA ASP A 169 25.02 -14.66 1.22
C ASP A 169 24.25 -14.54 2.55
N ALA A 170 23.78 -13.34 2.88
CA ALA A 170 23.00 -13.13 4.09
C ALA A 170 21.70 -13.94 4.11
N ILE A 171 21.09 -14.24 2.95
CA ILE A 171 19.85 -15.05 2.89
C ILE A 171 20.12 -16.49 3.33
N GLU A 172 21.31 -17.01 3.05
CA GLU A 172 21.70 -18.39 3.35
C GLU A 172 22.23 -18.54 4.78
N TYR A 173 23.16 -17.65 5.20
CA TYR A 173 23.92 -17.85 6.43
C TYR A 173 23.35 -17.15 7.66
N VAL A 174 22.59 -16.05 7.52
CA VAL A 174 21.95 -15.40 8.67
C VAL A 174 20.97 -16.34 9.37
N PRO A 175 20.12 -17.13 8.67
CA PRO A 175 19.26 -18.12 9.33
C PRO A 175 20.01 -19.09 10.25
N VAL A 176 21.09 -19.68 9.72
CA VAL A 176 21.93 -20.66 10.44
C VAL A 176 22.48 -20.05 11.74
N ILE A 177 23.04 -18.83 11.65
CA ILE A 177 23.62 -18.12 12.79
C ILE A 177 22.56 -17.71 13.81
N VAL A 178 21.42 -17.18 13.36
CA VAL A 178 20.35 -16.72 14.26
C VAL A 178 19.73 -17.89 15.02
N ASP A 179 19.52 -19.03 14.36
CA ASP A 179 18.98 -20.22 15.00
C ASP A 179 19.99 -20.83 15.98
N PHE A 180 21.28 -20.84 15.61
CA PHE A 180 22.36 -21.22 16.51
C PHE A 180 22.37 -20.37 17.79
N TRP A 181 22.35 -19.02 17.67
CA TRP A 181 22.31 -18.13 18.83
C TRP A 181 21.04 -18.30 19.67
N ASN A 182 19.87 -18.44 19.03
CA ASN A 182 18.61 -18.63 19.75
C ASN A 182 18.59 -19.94 20.56
N ASN A 183 19.27 -20.98 20.07
CA ASN A 183 19.45 -22.22 20.82
C ASN A 183 20.48 -22.06 21.94
N GLN A 184 21.64 -21.46 21.66
CA GLN A 184 22.73 -21.26 22.63
C GLN A 184 22.30 -20.41 23.83
N TYR A 185 21.54 -19.33 23.59
CA TYR A 185 21.14 -18.38 24.62
C TYR A 185 19.71 -18.60 25.16
N LYS A 186 19.08 -19.73 24.82
CA LYS A 186 17.71 -20.06 25.23
C LYS A 186 17.50 -19.92 26.74
N ASN A 187 18.46 -20.40 27.54
CA ASN A 187 18.39 -20.39 29.01
C ASN A 187 18.65 -19.01 29.63
N VAL A 188 19.29 -18.10 28.91
CA VAL A 188 19.58 -16.73 29.34
C VAL A 188 18.44 -15.77 28.96
N GLY A 189 17.50 -16.23 28.11
CA GLY A 189 16.31 -15.48 27.71
C GLY A 189 16.55 -14.50 26.55
N TYR A 190 17.70 -14.56 25.86
CA TYR A 190 17.91 -13.78 24.64
C TYR A 190 17.22 -14.44 23.44
N LYS A 191 16.51 -13.62 22.67
CA LYS A 191 15.83 -13.98 21.43
C LYS A 191 16.28 -13.01 20.35
N PHE A 192 17.17 -13.49 19.48
CA PHE A 192 17.80 -12.73 18.42
C PHE A 192 16.93 -12.69 17.16
N LYS A 193 16.90 -11.52 16.52
CA LYS A 193 16.38 -11.32 15.17
C LYS A 193 17.32 -10.38 14.43
N VAL A 194 17.75 -10.80 13.24
CA VAL A 194 18.67 -10.02 12.40
C VAL A 194 17.89 -9.18 11.39
N PHE A 195 18.34 -7.94 11.19
CA PHE A 195 17.82 -6.99 10.23
C PHE A 195 18.96 -6.47 9.35
N VAL A 196 18.90 -6.75 8.05
CA VAL A 196 19.87 -6.29 7.06
C VAL A 196 19.30 -5.07 6.35
N PHE A 197 19.99 -3.93 6.42
CA PHE A 197 19.60 -2.69 5.75
C PHE A 197 20.48 -2.45 4.53
N GLY A 198 19.93 -1.87 3.46
CA GLY A 198 20.72 -1.32 2.35
C GLY A 198 21.04 0.16 2.58
N SER A 199 22.07 0.69 1.92
CA SER A 199 22.52 2.09 2.03
C SER A 199 21.40 3.14 1.84
N ALA A 200 20.44 2.89 0.96
CA ALA A 200 19.32 3.79 0.68
C ALA A 200 17.96 3.32 1.24
N SER A 201 17.92 2.24 2.02
CA SER A 201 16.66 1.61 2.41
C SER A 201 16.13 2.11 3.76
N GLU A 202 14.87 2.57 3.79
CA GLU A 202 14.19 2.90 5.06
C GLU A 202 13.75 1.67 5.86
N LYS A 203 13.70 0.51 5.21
CA LYS A 203 13.30 -0.78 5.79
C LYS A 203 14.40 -1.82 5.60
N PRO A 204 14.45 -2.87 6.43
CA PRO A 204 15.35 -3.98 6.17
C PRO A 204 15.07 -4.58 4.78
N ILE A 205 16.12 -4.79 3.99
CA ILE A 205 16.06 -5.53 2.73
C ILE A 205 15.94 -7.04 2.98
N PHE A 206 16.42 -7.51 4.13
CA PHE A 206 16.27 -8.88 4.60
C PHE A 206 16.16 -8.94 6.14
N LYS A 207 15.41 -9.90 6.66
CA LYS A 207 15.27 -10.12 8.11
C LYS A 207 14.97 -11.58 8.41
N TYR A 208 15.51 -12.10 9.51
CA TYR A 208 15.29 -13.47 9.95
C TYR A 208 15.29 -13.58 11.48
N GLY A 209 14.40 -14.44 12.01
CA GLY A 209 14.22 -14.69 13.44
C GLY A 209 12.77 -14.49 13.91
N ASN A 210 12.46 -15.05 15.09
CA ASN A 210 11.12 -15.05 15.67
C ASN A 210 10.60 -13.61 15.90
N ASP A 211 9.31 -13.40 15.73
CA ASP A 211 8.67 -12.11 15.97
C ASP A 211 8.63 -11.71 17.45
N ASN A 212 8.73 -12.64 18.39
CA ASN A 212 8.86 -12.36 19.82
C ASN A 212 10.32 -12.15 20.27
N PHE A 213 11.11 -11.41 19.48
CA PHE A 213 12.52 -11.14 19.77
C PHE A 213 12.69 -10.01 20.80
N ASN A 214 13.78 -10.04 21.55
CA ASN A 214 14.18 -8.96 22.46
C ASN A 214 15.55 -8.35 22.11
N VAL A 215 16.36 -9.02 21.29
CA VAL A 215 17.66 -8.54 20.80
C VAL A 215 17.65 -8.35 19.27
N PRO A 216 17.42 -7.13 18.76
CA PRO A 216 17.56 -6.84 17.33
C PRO A 216 19.04 -6.64 16.97
N VAL A 217 19.57 -7.49 16.09
CA VAL A 217 20.92 -7.34 15.53
C VAL A 217 20.79 -6.69 14.16
N SER A 218 21.42 -5.53 13.94
CA SER A 218 21.25 -4.77 12.71
C SER A 218 22.57 -4.63 11.97
N ILE A 219 22.59 -4.99 10.68
CA ILE A 219 23.77 -4.87 9.82
C ILE A 219 23.43 -4.09 8.55
N LEU A 220 24.41 -3.37 8.00
CA LEU A 220 24.31 -2.57 6.78
C LEU A 220 25.00 -3.34 5.64
N HIS A 221 24.34 -3.43 4.50
CA HIS A 221 24.90 -3.92 3.24
C HIS A 221 25.08 -2.74 2.28
N SER A 222 26.33 -2.44 1.93
CA SER A 222 26.69 -1.46 0.91
C SER A 222 27.90 -1.98 0.13
N ASN A 223 27.92 -1.77 -1.19
CA ASN A 223 29.06 -2.10 -2.06
C ASN A 223 29.62 -3.52 -1.89
N ASN A 224 28.74 -4.52 -1.76
CA ASN A 224 29.10 -5.93 -1.49
C ASN A 224 29.95 -6.12 -0.21
N HIS A 225 29.69 -5.30 0.81
CA HIS A 225 30.32 -5.36 2.12
C HIS A 225 29.28 -5.26 3.24
N PHE A 226 29.60 -5.81 4.42
CA PHE A 226 28.72 -5.74 5.59
C PHE A 226 29.37 -5.01 6.76
N ASP A 227 28.67 -3.99 7.27
CA ASP A 227 29.01 -3.31 8.50
C ASP A 227 27.97 -3.57 9.60
N GLY A 228 28.36 -3.44 10.87
CA GLY A 228 27.40 -3.46 11.98
C GLY A 228 26.70 -2.12 12.16
N ILE A 229 25.46 -2.11 12.66
CA ILE A 229 24.73 -0.87 12.97
C ILE A 229 24.52 -0.77 14.49
N ARG A 230 25.08 0.27 15.12
CA ARG A 230 24.86 0.54 16.56
C ARG A 230 23.48 1.11 16.83
N ASN A 231 23.02 2.01 15.97
CA ASN A 231 21.75 2.71 16.13
C ASN A 231 21.10 2.99 14.77
N VAL A 232 20.16 2.14 14.38
CA VAL A 232 19.40 2.27 13.12
C VAL A 232 18.71 3.64 13.00
N GLY A 233 18.25 4.23 14.10
CA GLY A 233 17.67 5.57 14.08
C GLY A 233 18.64 6.64 13.57
N GLY A 234 19.94 6.49 13.90
CA GLY A 234 21.01 7.40 13.47
C GLY A 234 21.24 7.41 11.96
N MET A 235 20.92 6.32 11.25
CA MET A 235 21.00 6.25 9.78
C MET A 235 20.05 7.26 9.11
N PHE A 236 18.96 7.61 9.79
CA PHE A 236 17.93 8.50 9.27
C PHE A 236 18.02 9.93 9.83
N GLY A 237 19.09 10.23 10.57
CA GLY A 237 19.39 11.57 11.08
C GLY A 237 19.34 11.71 12.62
N LEU A 238 19.77 12.89 13.07
CA LEU A 238 19.86 13.21 14.50
C LEU A 238 18.50 13.10 15.20
N ARG A 239 18.47 12.37 16.33
CA ARG A 239 17.30 12.17 17.21
C ARG A 239 16.15 11.37 16.59
N VAL A 240 16.40 10.67 15.48
CA VAL A 240 15.45 9.69 14.96
C VAL A 240 15.63 8.37 15.70
N LYS A 241 14.53 7.71 16.03
CA LYS A 241 14.47 6.37 16.62
C LYS A 241 13.79 5.43 15.64
N TYR A 242 14.11 4.14 15.73
CA TYR A 242 13.55 3.10 14.89
C TYR A 242 12.83 2.05 15.74
N CYS A 243 11.65 1.61 15.30
CA CYS A 243 10.95 0.51 15.94
C CYS A 243 11.07 -0.74 15.06
N PHE A 244 11.75 -1.77 15.56
CA PHE A 244 11.95 -3.04 14.85
C PHE A 244 10.69 -3.89 14.69
N THR A 245 9.68 -3.71 15.56
CA THR A 245 8.41 -4.44 15.44
C THR A 245 7.58 -3.96 14.26
N CYS A 246 7.39 -2.64 14.11
CA CYS A 246 6.51 -2.09 13.08
C CYS A 246 7.27 -1.44 11.92
N GLU A 247 8.60 -1.48 11.96
CA GLU A 247 9.52 -0.95 10.93
C GLU A 247 9.25 0.52 10.59
N LYS A 248 9.00 1.33 11.63
CA LYS A 248 8.74 2.78 11.48
C LYS A 248 9.74 3.61 12.26
N LYS A 249 10.20 4.67 11.61
CA LYS A 249 10.96 5.77 12.23
C LYS A 249 10.05 6.71 13.01
N PHE A 250 10.53 7.23 14.13
CA PHE A 250 9.81 8.20 14.96
C PHE A 250 10.81 9.07 15.73
N ARG A 251 10.45 10.32 16.07
CA ARG A 251 11.33 11.20 16.85
C ARG A 251 11.01 11.15 18.33
N LYS A 252 9.71 11.11 18.66
CA LYS A 252 9.23 11.05 20.05
C LYS A 252 8.34 9.83 20.23
N SER A 253 8.46 9.10 21.34
CA SER A 253 7.65 7.90 21.62
C SER A 253 6.14 8.15 21.54
N LYS A 254 5.70 9.39 21.78
CA LYS A 254 4.30 9.81 21.63
C LYS A 254 3.78 9.79 20.19
N GLU A 255 4.65 9.93 19.18
CA GLU A 255 4.29 9.89 17.75
C GLU A 255 4.10 8.47 17.25
N HIS A 256 4.55 7.49 18.02
CA HIS A 256 4.50 6.08 17.67
C HIS A 256 3.07 5.53 17.80
N ASP A 257 2.75 4.53 16.99
CA ASP A 257 1.41 3.91 16.96
C ASP A 257 1.03 3.35 18.34
N PHE A 258 -0.22 3.57 18.76
CA PHE A 258 -0.77 3.01 20.01
C PHE A 258 -1.01 1.50 19.92
N LYS A 259 -1.08 0.94 18.71
CA LYS A 259 -1.28 -0.49 18.49
C LYS A 259 0.02 -1.30 18.43
N CYS A 260 1.18 -0.64 18.47
CA CYS A 260 2.47 -1.34 18.37
C CYS A 260 2.75 -2.17 19.64
N ARG A 261 3.07 -3.46 19.47
CA ARG A 261 3.36 -4.37 20.60
C ARG A 261 4.57 -3.94 21.42
N SER A 262 5.54 -3.30 20.78
CA SER A 262 6.74 -2.76 21.41
C SER A 262 6.51 -1.40 22.07
N ARG A 263 5.25 -1.00 22.29
CA ARG A 263 4.89 0.20 23.04
C ARG A 263 4.13 -0.18 24.30
N CYS A 264 4.55 0.37 25.44
CA CYS A 264 3.77 0.24 26.66
C CYS A 264 2.58 1.20 26.63
N ASN A 265 1.35 0.66 26.71
CA ASN A 265 0.12 1.47 26.73
C ASN A 265 -0.04 2.30 28.01
N LEU A 266 0.65 1.93 29.10
CA LEU A 266 0.58 2.62 30.39
C LEU A 266 1.52 3.83 30.45
N CYS A 267 2.83 3.64 30.19
CA CYS A 267 3.83 4.71 30.26
C CYS A 267 4.17 5.37 28.91
N GLY A 268 3.81 4.75 27.78
CA GLY A 268 4.04 5.30 26.44
C GLY A 268 5.45 5.07 25.88
N ARG A 269 6.35 4.41 26.61
CA ARG A 269 7.69 4.04 26.12
C ARG A 269 7.61 3.02 24.99
N VAL A 270 8.58 3.11 24.08
CA VAL A 270 8.71 2.23 22.90
C VAL A 270 10.08 1.57 22.95
N GLY A 271 10.14 0.24 22.79
CA GLY A 271 11.37 -0.56 22.85
C GLY A 271 11.09 -2.05 22.66
N SER A 272 12.12 -2.85 22.43
CA SER A 272 12.01 -4.32 22.36
C SER A 272 11.69 -4.95 23.72
N ASP A 273 12.01 -4.26 24.82
CA ASP A 273 11.72 -4.62 26.21
C ASP A 273 10.31 -4.17 26.68
N ARG A 274 9.37 -4.06 25.75
CA ARG A 274 8.01 -3.55 26.00
C ARG A 274 6.95 -4.55 25.51
N PRO A 275 5.76 -4.60 26.14
CA PRO A 275 5.25 -3.71 27.21
C PRO A 275 5.96 -3.88 28.56
N CYS A 276 5.86 -2.89 29.45
CA CYS A 276 6.45 -3.00 30.80
C CYS A 276 5.77 -4.15 31.57
N VAL A 277 6.59 -5.07 32.09
CA VAL A 277 6.15 -6.21 32.91
C VAL A 277 6.00 -5.83 34.37
N ALA A 278 5.20 -6.59 35.12
CA ALA A 278 5.05 -6.43 36.57
C ALA A 278 6.37 -6.76 37.27
N VAL A 279 6.71 -6.03 38.33
CA VAL A 279 7.93 -6.24 39.12
C VAL A 279 7.54 -6.29 40.60
N GLY A 280 7.73 -7.46 41.21
CA GLY A 280 7.33 -7.72 42.60
C GLY A 280 5.84 -7.48 42.84
N ASN A 281 5.50 -7.00 44.03
CA ASN A 281 4.12 -6.73 44.46
C ASN A 281 3.68 -5.27 44.28
N PHE A 282 4.37 -4.50 43.43
CA PHE A 282 4.05 -3.09 43.25
C PHE A 282 2.67 -2.92 42.59
N TYR A 283 1.81 -2.08 43.19
CA TYR A 283 0.53 -1.67 42.60
C TYR A 283 0.24 -0.20 42.91
N LYS A 284 -0.08 0.60 41.87
CA LYS A 284 -0.51 1.98 42.05
C LYS A 284 -1.50 2.44 40.98
N LYS A 285 -2.63 3.03 41.39
CA LYS A 285 -3.55 3.76 40.50
C LYS A 285 -3.09 5.21 40.39
N CYS A 286 -3.10 5.79 39.20
CA CYS A 286 -2.85 7.21 38.99
C CYS A 286 -4.18 7.97 39.00
N ASP A 287 -4.31 8.99 39.85
CA ASP A 287 -5.55 9.76 40.01
C ASP A 287 -5.88 10.63 38.78
N ASP A 288 -4.86 11.16 38.09
CA ASP A 288 -5.06 12.04 36.92
C ASP A 288 -5.59 11.31 35.67
N CYS A 289 -5.08 10.09 35.43
CA CYS A 289 -5.35 9.33 34.20
C CYS A 289 -6.12 8.03 34.42
N GLY A 290 -6.35 7.64 35.68
CA GLY A 290 -7.10 6.45 36.11
C GLY A 290 -6.38 5.12 35.92
N LYS A 291 -5.21 5.09 35.25
CA LYS A 291 -4.49 3.85 34.92
C LYS A 291 -3.88 3.18 36.15
N LYS A 292 -3.81 1.85 36.10
CA LYS A 292 -3.21 0.98 37.13
C LYS A 292 -1.83 0.51 36.66
N TYR A 293 -0.82 0.59 37.52
CA TYR A 293 0.57 0.25 37.24
C TYR A 293 1.06 -0.84 38.17
N LEU A 294 1.74 -1.85 37.60
CA LEU A 294 2.35 -2.97 38.33
C LEU A 294 3.89 -2.91 38.38
N ASN A 295 4.44 -1.76 38.02
CA ASN A 295 5.87 -1.53 37.91
C ASN A 295 6.17 -0.07 38.27
N GLU A 296 7.05 0.13 39.25
CA GLU A 296 7.35 1.46 39.79
C GLU A 296 8.02 2.38 38.75
N ASP A 297 8.99 1.88 37.98
CA ASP A 297 9.63 2.63 36.91
C ASP A 297 8.62 3.01 35.81
N CYS A 298 7.67 2.13 35.50
CA CYS A 298 6.55 2.44 34.60
C CYS A 298 5.67 3.57 35.16
N PHE A 299 5.39 3.55 36.48
CA PHE A 299 4.66 4.60 37.17
C PHE A 299 5.44 5.93 37.18
N ASN A 300 6.71 5.93 37.53
CA ASN A 300 7.50 7.16 37.60
C ASN A 300 7.70 7.78 36.20
N HIS A 301 7.93 6.94 35.18
CA HIS A 301 8.07 7.42 33.81
C HIS A 301 6.77 8.03 33.24
N HIS A 302 5.59 7.46 33.51
CA HIS A 302 4.35 8.03 32.98
C HIS A 302 4.03 9.41 33.58
N LYS A 303 4.44 9.68 34.83
CA LYS A 303 4.31 10.98 35.50
C LYS A 303 5.35 11.99 35.00
N LYS A 304 6.61 11.58 34.90
CA LYS A 304 7.71 12.43 34.37
C LYS A 304 7.50 12.77 32.89
N SER A 305 6.92 11.84 32.13
CA SER A 305 6.57 12.08 30.74
C SER A 305 5.20 12.76 30.61
N SER A 306 4.95 13.33 29.43
CA SER A 306 3.63 13.88 29.09
C SER A 306 2.54 12.83 28.86
N ASN A 307 2.81 11.53 29.11
CA ASN A 307 1.87 10.46 28.79
C ASN A 307 0.62 10.47 29.69
N CYS A 308 0.77 10.83 30.98
CA CYS A 308 -0.34 10.98 31.92
C CYS A 308 -1.43 11.93 31.38
N ARG A 309 -1.04 13.11 30.91
CA ARG A 309 -1.95 14.11 30.32
C ARG A 309 -2.48 13.74 28.93
N GLN A 310 -1.75 12.90 28.20
CA GLN A 310 -2.08 12.54 26.81
C GLN A 310 -3.01 11.34 26.68
N THR A 311 -3.15 10.52 27.72
CA THR A 311 -3.94 9.29 27.64
C THR A 311 -4.61 9.00 28.97
N LYS A 312 -5.91 8.72 28.91
CA LYS A 312 -6.72 8.36 30.07
C LYS A 312 -7.33 6.98 29.86
N ILE A 313 -7.66 6.29 30.95
CA ILE A 313 -8.48 5.08 30.90
C ILE A 313 -9.94 5.45 31.18
N CYS A 314 -10.88 4.88 30.46
CA CYS A 314 -12.29 4.99 30.79
C CYS A 314 -12.62 4.07 31.97
N GLU A 315 -13.24 4.58 33.03
CA GLU A 315 -13.62 3.77 34.20
C GLU A 315 -14.75 2.77 33.89
N LYS A 316 -15.63 3.08 32.92
CA LYS A 316 -16.75 2.22 32.52
C LYS A 316 -16.33 1.03 31.65
N CYS A 317 -15.49 1.26 30.64
CA CYS A 317 -15.14 0.21 29.66
C CYS A 317 -13.65 -0.21 29.67
N GLY A 318 -12.80 0.41 30.50
CA GLY A 318 -11.38 0.09 30.61
C GLY A 318 -10.52 0.49 29.39
N VAL A 319 -11.09 1.13 28.36
CA VAL A 319 -10.35 1.53 27.17
C VAL A 319 -9.41 2.71 27.47
N ILE A 320 -8.14 2.57 27.08
CA ILE A 320 -7.18 3.66 27.08
C ILE A 320 -7.35 4.47 25.80
N TRP A 321 -7.63 5.76 25.92
CA TRP A 321 -7.85 6.66 24.79
C TRP A 321 -6.91 7.86 24.85
N SER A 322 -6.64 8.47 23.68
CA SER A 322 -5.70 9.60 23.56
C SER A 322 -6.39 10.95 23.50
N MET A 323 -5.91 11.88 24.33
CA MET A 323 -6.29 13.30 24.38
C MET A 323 -5.63 14.15 23.27
N LYS A 324 -4.79 13.59 22.40
CA LYS A 324 -4.04 14.38 21.39
C LYS A 324 -4.92 15.03 20.34
N ASN A 325 -6.00 14.39 19.94
CA ASN A 325 -6.93 14.91 18.92
C ASN A 325 -7.93 15.90 19.50
N TYR A 326 -7.98 16.05 20.83
CA TYR A 326 -8.94 16.86 21.56
C TYR A 326 -8.78 18.37 21.32
N LYS A 327 -7.58 18.83 20.96
CA LYS A 327 -7.31 20.25 20.69
C LYS A 327 -7.87 20.76 19.34
N ARG A 328 -8.32 19.89 18.44
CA ARG A 328 -8.86 20.29 17.11
C ARG A 328 -10.38 20.22 17.02
N GLU A 329 -11.03 19.46 17.89
CA GLU A 329 -12.48 19.27 17.91
C GLU A 329 -12.89 19.12 19.38
N THR A 330 -13.50 20.16 19.95
CA THR A 330 -13.86 20.29 21.38
C THR A 330 -14.84 19.23 21.88
N GLU A 331 -15.43 18.43 21.00
CA GLU A 331 -16.57 17.54 21.28
C GLU A 331 -16.22 16.05 21.49
N LYS A 332 -14.99 15.60 21.18
CA LYS A 332 -14.69 14.15 21.19
C LYS A 332 -14.16 13.62 22.53
N LYS A 333 -15.01 13.61 23.56
CA LYS A 333 -14.82 12.71 24.73
C LYS A 333 -14.90 11.26 24.25
N HIS A 334 -14.14 10.34 24.87
CA HIS A 334 -14.38 8.92 24.67
C HIS A 334 -15.84 8.59 25.02
N VAL A 335 -16.57 8.04 24.04
CA VAL A 335 -17.92 7.52 24.23
C VAL A 335 -17.83 6.00 24.25
N CYS A 336 -18.30 5.38 25.34
CA CYS A 336 -18.32 3.92 25.46
C CYS A 336 -19.19 3.31 24.35
N GLY A 337 -18.80 2.14 23.82
CA GLY A 337 -19.50 1.48 22.73
C GLY A 337 -19.14 1.97 21.32
N GLN A 338 -18.58 3.18 21.17
CA GLN A 338 -18.17 3.68 19.86
C GLN A 338 -16.75 3.25 19.48
N LYS A 339 -16.55 2.87 18.22
CA LYS A 339 -15.24 2.54 17.64
C LYS A 339 -14.94 3.46 16.46
N TRP A 340 -13.66 3.78 16.28
CA TRP A 340 -13.21 4.50 15.08
C TRP A 340 -13.33 3.59 13.85
N CYS A 341 -14.14 3.99 12.90
CA CYS A 341 -14.27 3.31 11.61
C CYS A 341 -13.31 3.92 10.59
N GLN A 342 -12.45 3.10 9.97
CA GLN A 342 -11.52 3.56 8.93
C GLN A 342 -12.23 3.93 7.61
N ILE A 343 -13.45 3.44 7.41
CA ILE A 343 -14.23 3.62 6.19
C ILE A 343 -14.87 5.01 6.18
N CYS A 344 -15.73 5.33 7.16
CA CYS A 344 -16.37 6.65 7.27
C CYS A 344 -15.51 7.69 8.01
N ARG A 345 -14.41 7.27 8.67
CA ARG A 345 -13.49 8.12 9.45
C ARG A 345 -14.18 8.87 10.60
N GLN A 346 -15.07 8.18 11.33
CA GLN A 346 -15.73 8.68 12.53
C GLN A 346 -15.82 7.60 13.61
N PHE A 347 -16.12 8.04 14.84
CA PHE A 347 -16.52 7.16 15.92
C PHE A 347 -18.04 6.93 15.83
N HIS A 348 -18.45 5.67 15.79
CA HIS A 348 -19.86 5.27 15.89
C HIS A 348 -19.96 3.87 16.50
N SER A 349 -21.15 3.49 17.00
CA SER A 349 -21.40 2.09 17.38
C SER A 349 -21.40 1.23 16.12
N MET A 350 -20.96 -0.02 16.23
CA MET A 350 -21.09 -0.99 15.14
C MET A 350 -22.57 -1.31 14.87
N ASP A 351 -23.41 -1.30 15.91
CA ASP A 351 -24.84 -1.61 15.82
C ASP A 351 -25.60 -0.58 14.98
N ARG A 352 -25.14 0.68 14.98
CA ARG A 352 -25.72 1.73 14.15
C ARG A 352 -25.43 1.53 12.66
N GLY A 353 -24.47 0.68 12.31
CA GLY A 353 -23.93 0.61 10.95
C GLY A 353 -23.01 1.79 10.61
N CYS A 354 -22.50 1.80 9.39
CA CYS A 354 -21.55 2.80 8.89
C CYS A 354 -22.20 3.52 7.71
N PHE A 355 -22.09 4.86 7.57
CA PHE A 355 -22.76 5.60 6.50
C PHE A 355 -21.79 6.48 5.70
N ILE A 356 -22.12 6.73 4.43
CA ILE A 356 -21.46 7.74 3.61
C ILE A 356 -21.82 9.11 4.20
N ARG A 357 -20.80 9.94 4.41
CA ARG A 357 -21.00 11.24 5.06
C ARG A 357 -21.38 12.33 4.07
N PRO A 358 -22.27 13.26 4.44
CA PRO A 358 -22.33 14.58 3.82
C PRO A 358 -20.95 15.23 3.77
N LEU A 359 -20.67 16.00 2.72
CA LEU A 359 -19.39 16.65 2.53
C LEU A 359 -19.36 17.97 3.29
N GLU A 360 -18.34 18.15 4.12
CA GLU A 360 -17.97 19.44 4.69
C GLU A 360 -16.86 20.05 3.83
N LEU A 361 -17.08 21.29 3.36
CA LEU A 361 -16.06 22.03 2.63
C LEU A 361 -14.90 22.38 3.56
N LYS A 362 -13.69 22.29 3.03
CA LYS A 362 -12.49 22.76 3.72
C LYS A 362 -12.33 24.24 3.44
N LYS A 363 -11.73 24.96 4.41
CA LYS A 363 -11.38 26.37 4.20
C LYS A 363 -10.61 26.54 2.88
N PRO A 364 -11.01 27.52 2.04
CA PRO A 364 -10.29 27.82 0.82
C PRO A 364 -8.84 28.19 1.17
N ALA A 365 -7.91 27.69 0.37
CA ALA A 365 -6.51 28.04 0.52
C ALA A 365 -5.91 28.26 -0.85
N ASP A 366 -5.18 29.36 -0.96
CA ASP A 366 -4.54 29.80 -2.19
C ASP A 366 -3.58 28.74 -2.73
N TYR A 367 -3.61 28.55 -4.04
CA TYR A 367 -2.74 27.62 -4.75
C TYR A 367 -2.39 28.17 -6.14
N ARG A 368 -1.33 27.61 -6.72
CA ARG A 368 -0.96 27.86 -8.12
C ARG A 368 -1.58 26.82 -9.03
N LEU A 369 -2.12 27.26 -10.15
CA LEU A 369 -2.41 26.42 -11.29
C LEU A 369 -1.24 26.54 -12.28
N VAL A 370 -0.65 25.42 -12.65
CA VAL A 370 0.29 25.32 -13.76
C VAL A 370 -0.34 24.45 -14.83
N THR A 371 -0.47 24.96 -16.03
CA THR A 371 -0.86 24.19 -17.21
C THR A 371 0.35 24.04 -18.10
N PHE A 372 0.53 22.87 -18.70
CA PHE A 372 1.70 22.60 -19.54
C PHE A 372 1.37 21.55 -20.59
N ASP A 373 2.19 21.55 -21.65
CA ASP A 373 2.12 20.60 -22.75
C ASP A 373 3.53 20.39 -23.33
N PHE A 374 3.82 19.18 -23.81
CA PHE A 374 5.13 18.79 -24.33
C PHE A 374 5.04 18.41 -25.79
N GLU A 375 6.02 18.87 -26.56
CA GLU A 375 6.37 18.26 -27.84
C GLU A 375 7.67 17.46 -27.69
N ALA A 376 7.73 16.33 -28.38
CA ALA A 376 8.87 15.43 -28.34
C ALA A 376 9.23 14.91 -29.73
N THR A 377 10.51 14.72 -29.97
CA THR A 377 11.02 14.02 -31.16
C THR A 377 10.98 12.50 -30.92
N GLN A 378 11.02 11.72 -32.01
CA GLN A 378 10.97 10.26 -32.00
C GLN A 378 12.14 9.62 -32.79
N ASN A 379 13.28 10.30 -32.86
CA ASN A 379 14.39 9.92 -33.74
C ASN A 379 15.18 8.71 -33.21
N GLU A 380 15.21 8.49 -31.90
CA GLU A 380 16.04 7.45 -31.27
C GLU A 380 15.29 6.11 -31.17
N LYS A 381 15.91 5.02 -31.65
CA LYS A 381 15.38 3.65 -31.50
C LYS A 381 15.63 3.11 -30.08
N ILE A 382 14.72 2.27 -29.59
CA ILE A 382 14.96 1.54 -28.34
C ILE A 382 15.84 0.32 -28.65
N ASN A 383 16.92 0.08 -27.89
CA ASN A 383 17.83 -1.07 -28.04
C ASN A 383 17.20 -2.46 -27.77
N SER A 384 15.88 -2.55 -27.63
CA SER A 384 15.14 -3.81 -27.63
C SER A 384 14.99 -4.28 -29.07
N GLY A 385 15.10 -5.59 -29.35
CA GLY A 385 15.00 -6.20 -30.70
C GLY A 385 13.65 -6.05 -31.43
N ASP A 386 12.97 -4.93 -31.25
CA ASP A 386 11.72 -4.50 -31.86
C ASP A 386 12.01 -3.19 -32.62
N GLU A 387 12.27 -3.31 -33.93
CA GLU A 387 12.79 -2.23 -34.79
C GLU A 387 11.82 -1.04 -34.96
N GLU A 388 10.56 -1.16 -34.50
CA GLU A 388 9.52 -0.14 -34.66
C GLU A 388 9.44 0.82 -33.47
N ARG A 389 10.01 0.49 -32.29
CA ARG A 389 9.87 1.35 -31.12
C ARG A 389 10.85 2.51 -31.13
N ARG A 390 10.35 3.70 -30.77
CA ARG A 390 11.12 4.94 -30.65
C ARG A 390 11.02 5.55 -29.26
N LEU A 391 12.09 6.21 -28.82
CA LEU A 391 12.13 7.01 -27.59
C LEU A 391 11.54 8.39 -27.87
N HIS A 392 10.71 8.87 -26.94
CA HIS A 392 10.23 10.24 -26.95
C HIS A 392 11.21 11.13 -26.19
N ASN A 393 11.82 12.08 -26.90
CA ASN A 393 12.73 13.06 -26.32
C ASN A 393 12.11 14.45 -26.39
N VAL A 394 11.75 14.99 -25.23
CA VAL A 394 11.07 16.28 -25.11
C VAL A 394 11.98 17.41 -25.62
N ASN A 395 11.57 18.07 -26.69
CA ASN A 395 12.33 19.16 -27.32
C ASN A 395 11.71 20.54 -27.11
N PHE A 396 10.41 20.58 -26.78
CA PHE A 396 9.70 21.82 -26.47
C PHE A 396 8.69 21.61 -25.35
N ILE A 397 8.62 22.56 -24.42
CA ILE A 397 7.63 22.60 -23.34
C ILE A 397 7.08 24.01 -23.26
N ALA A 398 5.77 24.15 -23.33
CA ALA A 398 5.08 25.37 -22.93
C ALA A 398 4.46 25.19 -21.54
N ALA A 399 4.51 26.24 -20.72
CA ALA A 399 3.87 26.26 -19.41
C ALA A 399 3.27 27.63 -19.10
N THR A 400 2.07 27.64 -18.52
CA THR A 400 1.41 28.85 -17.99
C THR A 400 1.15 28.71 -16.50
N VAL A 401 1.45 29.75 -15.72
CA VAL A 401 1.25 29.78 -14.26
C VAL A 401 0.25 30.84 -13.86
N THR A 402 -0.81 30.44 -13.18
CA THR A 402 -1.74 31.36 -12.52
C THR A 402 -2.02 30.94 -11.08
N CYS A 403 -2.84 31.70 -10.35
CA CYS A 403 -3.22 31.38 -8.97
C CYS A 403 -4.67 31.76 -8.71
N THR A 404 -5.19 31.27 -7.58
CA THR A 404 -6.55 31.57 -7.11
C THR A 404 -6.89 33.06 -7.17
N LYS A 405 -5.98 33.94 -6.73
CA LYS A 405 -6.18 35.40 -6.75
C LYS A 405 -6.15 35.99 -8.16
N CYS A 406 -5.22 35.58 -9.01
CA CYS A 406 -5.17 36.08 -10.39
C CYS A 406 -6.42 35.66 -11.18
N MET A 407 -6.95 34.45 -10.94
CA MET A 407 -8.13 33.92 -11.63
C MET A 407 -9.43 34.68 -11.30
N GLU A 408 -9.46 35.51 -10.25
CA GLU A 408 -10.62 36.35 -9.89
C GLU A 408 -10.85 37.49 -10.88
N ASN A 409 -9.78 37.96 -11.55
CA ASN A 409 -9.87 39.00 -12.56
C ASN A 409 -9.31 38.50 -13.89
N ASP A 410 -10.18 38.47 -14.88
CA ASP A 410 -9.90 37.97 -16.22
C ASP A 410 -8.81 38.74 -16.98
N GLN A 411 -8.63 40.02 -16.68
CA GLN A 411 -7.53 40.84 -17.22
C GLN A 411 -6.19 40.51 -16.53
N LEU A 412 -6.20 40.22 -15.22
CA LEU A 412 -4.97 40.01 -14.45
C LEU A 412 -4.24 38.71 -14.83
N TRP A 413 -4.98 37.61 -15.02
CA TRP A 413 -4.35 36.34 -15.33
C TRP A 413 -3.98 36.18 -16.81
N ARG A 414 -4.72 36.84 -17.72
CA ARG A 414 -4.39 36.89 -19.16
C ARG A 414 -3.22 37.82 -19.47
N SER A 415 -2.93 38.77 -18.60
CA SER A 415 -1.81 39.69 -18.79
C SER A 415 -0.45 39.02 -18.51
N PRO A 416 0.57 39.31 -19.34
CA PRO A 416 1.96 39.01 -19.01
C PRO A 416 2.35 39.66 -17.68
N LEU A 417 3.16 38.97 -16.88
CA LEU A 417 3.65 39.52 -15.60
C LEU A 417 4.87 40.40 -15.86
N ARG A 418 5.91 39.83 -16.47
CA ARG A 418 7.21 40.48 -16.62
C ARG A 418 7.15 41.70 -17.54
N GLN A 419 6.46 41.59 -18.67
CA GLN A 419 6.41 42.67 -19.68
C GLN A 419 5.68 43.94 -19.17
N ASN A 420 4.84 43.81 -18.14
CA ASN A 420 4.09 44.91 -17.54
C ASN A 420 4.73 45.45 -16.24
N GLY A 421 5.90 44.96 -15.83
CA GLY A 421 6.51 45.29 -14.53
C GLY A 421 5.75 44.73 -13.32
N ASN A 422 4.81 43.81 -13.55
CA ASN A 422 3.96 43.23 -12.51
C ASN A 422 4.60 41.95 -11.94
N SER A 423 4.56 41.79 -10.62
CA SER A 423 4.94 40.54 -9.95
C SER A 423 3.77 40.00 -9.13
N CYS A 424 3.63 38.68 -9.09
CA CYS A 424 2.64 38.04 -8.24
C CYS A 424 3.36 37.22 -7.17
N THR A 425 3.03 37.46 -5.89
CA THR A 425 3.63 36.73 -4.77
C THR A 425 3.39 35.22 -4.81
N ILE A 426 2.32 34.80 -5.48
CA ILE A 426 1.95 33.38 -5.63
C ILE A 426 2.51 32.80 -6.93
N CYS A 427 2.31 33.47 -8.07
CA CYS A 427 2.71 32.97 -9.40
C CYS A 427 4.21 33.15 -9.69
N GLY A 428 4.87 34.12 -9.03
CA GLY A 428 6.22 34.57 -9.36
C GLY A 428 6.21 35.71 -10.38
N ASN A 429 7.27 35.77 -11.18
CA ASN A 429 7.54 36.89 -12.09
C ASN A 429 7.15 36.62 -13.55
N ASN A 430 6.84 35.36 -13.90
CA ASN A 430 6.58 34.97 -15.28
C ASN A 430 5.27 34.17 -15.36
N ARG A 431 4.40 34.56 -16.29
CA ARG A 431 3.10 33.94 -16.58
C ARG A 431 3.27 32.79 -17.56
N SER A 432 3.82 33.08 -18.74
CA SER A 432 4.11 32.12 -19.80
C SER A 432 5.61 31.85 -19.89
N ILE A 433 5.97 30.58 -19.80
CA ILE A 433 7.37 30.13 -19.77
C ILE A 433 7.52 29.00 -20.76
N THR A 434 8.56 29.04 -21.58
CA THR A 434 8.92 27.95 -22.49
C THR A 434 10.29 27.39 -22.17
N PHE A 435 10.44 26.09 -22.39
CA PHE A 435 11.71 25.37 -22.30
C PHE A 435 11.93 24.68 -23.65
N SER A 436 12.98 25.03 -24.37
CA SER A 436 13.13 24.58 -25.76
C SER A 436 14.59 24.38 -26.15
N HIS A 437 14.84 23.51 -27.13
CA HIS A 437 16.18 23.34 -27.72
C HIS A 437 16.65 24.60 -28.48
N ARG A 438 15.71 25.34 -29.09
CA ARG A 438 16.00 26.47 -29.96
C ARG A 438 15.24 27.73 -29.51
N PRO A 439 15.80 28.93 -29.73
CA PRO A 439 15.09 30.18 -29.54
C PRO A 439 14.06 30.40 -30.65
N PHE A 440 13.05 31.20 -30.35
CA PHE A 440 12.02 31.68 -31.27
C PHE A 440 11.70 33.16 -30.98
N THR A 441 11.11 33.86 -31.94
CA THR A 441 10.95 35.32 -31.91
C THR A 441 9.53 35.82 -32.14
N LYS A 442 8.69 35.08 -32.87
CA LYS A 442 7.33 35.54 -33.23
C LYS A 442 6.34 35.37 -32.08
N THR A 443 6.43 34.26 -31.35
CA THR A 443 5.55 33.96 -30.22
C THR A 443 5.97 34.74 -28.97
N LYS A 444 5.05 35.51 -28.39
CA LYS A 444 5.34 36.34 -27.19
C LYS A 444 5.16 35.52 -25.90
N VAL A 445 6.25 35.38 -25.15
CA VAL A 445 6.25 34.74 -23.82
C VAL A 445 6.98 35.60 -22.78
N ASP A 446 6.68 35.43 -21.48
CA ASP A 446 7.36 36.18 -20.42
C ASP A 446 8.83 35.72 -20.24
N LYS A 447 9.09 34.43 -20.44
CA LYS A 447 10.44 33.86 -20.33
C LYS A 447 10.61 32.66 -21.26
N GLN A 448 11.65 32.73 -22.10
CA GLN A 448 12.15 31.60 -22.87
C GLN A 448 13.40 31.04 -22.19
N ILE A 449 13.46 29.73 -21.97
CA ILE A 449 14.62 29.01 -21.43
C ILE A 449 15.12 28.08 -22.52
N VAL A 450 16.16 28.52 -23.22
CA VAL A 450 16.82 27.72 -24.27
C VAL A 450 17.82 26.77 -23.61
N THR A 451 17.67 25.47 -23.82
CA THR A 451 18.48 24.44 -23.18
C THR A 451 18.45 23.13 -23.98
N GLU A 452 19.52 22.33 -23.91
CA GLU A 452 19.57 20.97 -24.47
C GLU A 452 18.71 19.96 -23.70
N ASN A 453 18.22 20.30 -22.50
CA ASN A 453 17.43 19.38 -21.68
C ASN A 453 16.15 20.06 -21.15
N PRO A 454 15.15 20.34 -21.99
CA PRO A 454 13.94 21.07 -21.62
C PRO A 454 13.23 20.47 -20.41
N LEU A 455 13.06 19.14 -20.39
CA LEU A 455 12.39 18.42 -19.31
C LEU A 455 13.10 18.60 -17.95
N LYS A 456 14.44 18.53 -17.93
CA LYS A 456 15.23 18.70 -16.69
C LYS A 456 15.05 20.09 -16.10
N PHE A 457 15.05 21.13 -16.94
CA PHE A 457 14.85 22.51 -16.52
C PHE A 457 13.39 22.80 -16.12
N PHE A 458 12.41 22.22 -16.81
CA PHE A 458 11.01 22.30 -16.41
C PHE A 458 10.78 21.71 -15.01
N ILE A 459 11.33 20.52 -14.75
CA ILE A 459 11.25 19.88 -13.42
C ILE A 459 12.01 20.70 -12.37
N GLN A 460 13.17 21.27 -12.72
CA GLN A 460 13.91 22.16 -11.84
C GLN A 460 13.05 23.37 -11.43
N TRP A 461 12.44 24.02 -12.41
CA TRP A 461 11.63 25.21 -12.20
C TRP A 461 10.38 24.91 -11.34
N ILE A 462 9.58 23.91 -11.71
CA ILE A 462 8.30 23.66 -11.03
C ILE A 462 8.47 23.16 -9.59
N LEU A 463 9.53 22.38 -9.31
CA LEU A 463 9.77 21.78 -8.00
C LEU A 463 10.61 22.67 -7.06
N PHE A 464 11.45 23.56 -7.59
CA PHE A 464 12.48 24.24 -6.77
C PHE A 464 12.49 25.76 -6.88
N GLU A 465 12.03 26.36 -7.98
CA GLU A 465 12.14 27.81 -8.18
C GLU A 465 10.88 28.57 -7.77
N LEU A 466 9.72 27.92 -7.81
CA LEU A 466 8.46 28.52 -7.40
C LEU A 466 8.38 28.67 -5.86
N ASN A 467 7.64 29.68 -5.36
CA ASN A 467 7.51 29.91 -3.91
C ASN A 467 7.01 28.65 -3.17
N PRO A 468 7.75 28.11 -2.18
CA PRO A 468 7.41 26.87 -1.50
C PRO A 468 6.17 26.97 -0.62
N GLN A 469 5.69 28.16 -0.26
CA GLN A 469 4.54 28.35 0.62
C GLN A 469 3.23 27.83 0.02
N TYR A 470 3.10 27.85 -1.31
CA TYR A 470 1.87 27.51 -2.03
C TYR A 470 1.98 26.13 -2.70
N THR A 471 0.88 25.39 -2.69
CA THR A 471 0.76 24.14 -3.46
C THR A 471 0.63 24.46 -4.95
N THR A 472 1.31 23.69 -5.80
CA THR A 472 1.15 23.77 -7.26
C THR A 472 0.26 22.63 -7.75
N MET A 473 -0.88 22.96 -8.36
CA MET A 473 -1.72 22.05 -9.12
C MET A 473 -1.29 22.12 -10.59
N ALA A 474 -0.62 21.08 -11.08
CA ALA A 474 -0.10 21.03 -12.44
C ALA A 474 -1.02 20.16 -13.32
N PHE A 475 -1.40 20.65 -14.50
CA PHE A 475 -2.28 19.95 -15.42
C PHE A 475 -1.70 19.93 -16.83
N SER A 476 -1.74 18.76 -17.46
CA SER A 476 -1.68 18.63 -18.92
C SER A 476 -2.93 17.90 -19.43
N HIS A 477 -3.15 17.89 -20.74
CA HIS A 477 -4.37 17.32 -21.32
C HIS A 477 -4.10 15.94 -21.92
N ASN A 478 -4.74 14.91 -21.38
CA ASN A 478 -4.45 13.49 -21.67
C ASN A 478 -3.00 13.07 -21.32
N GLY A 479 -2.25 13.90 -20.61
CA GLY A 479 -0.86 13.61 -20.25
C GLY A 479 -0.64 12.49 -19.27
N GLY A 480 -1.71 11.99 -18.63
CA GLY A 480 -1.65 10.76 -17.83
C GLY A 480 -1.14 9.55 -18.63
N ARG A 481 -1.17 9.61 -19.96
CA ARG A 481 -0.62 8.61 -20.88
C ARG A 481 0.62 9.10 -21.65
N TYR A 482 1.03 10.35 -21.47
CA TYR A 482 2.07 11.01 -22.25
C TYR A 482 2.97 11.90 -21.37
N ASP A 483 2.67 13.20 -21.22
CA ASP A 483 3.56 14.17 -20.54
C ASP A 483 3.94 13.74 -19.12
N MET A 484 2.95 13.29 -18.34
CA MET A 484 3.13 12.93 -16.93
C MET A 484 4.05 11.72 -16.77
N ILE A 485 4.15 10.86 -17.79
CA ILE A 485 5.07 9.70 -17.77
C ILE A 485 6.51 10.20 -17.87
N MET A 486 6.77 11.18 -18.75
CA MET A 486 8.09 11.79 -18.92
C MET A 486 8.47 12.61 -17.68
N VAL A 487 7.51 13.38 -17.12
CA VAL A 487 7.67 14.05 -15.82
C VAL A 487 8.04 13.06 -14.72
N PHE A 488 7.35 11.92 -14.62
CA PHE A 488 7.65 10.90 -13.62
C PHE A 488 9.07 10.34 -13.78
N LYS A 489 9.51 10.05 -15.01
CA LYS A 489 10.87 9.58 -15.30
C LYS A 489 11.93 10.56 -14.76
N GLU A 490 11.80 11.85 -15.07
CA GLU A 490 12.78 12.86 -14.64
C GLU A 490 12.76 13.09 -13.12
N ILE A 491 11.58 13.05 -12.49
CA ILE A 491 11.45 13.13 -11.03
C ILE A 491 12.13 11.94 -10.35
N TYR A 492 11.95 10.74 -10.89
CA TYR A 492 12.57 9.52 -10.39
C TYR A 492 14.10 9.57 -10.50
N LEU A 493 14.63 10.05 -11.64
CA LEU A 493 16.08 10.22 -11.84
C LEU A 493 16.70 11.24 -10.87
N LYS A 494 15.93 12.22 -10.39
CA LYS A 494 16.34 13.15 -9.32
C LYS A 494 16.29 12.55 -7.91
N GLY A 495 15.96 11.26 -7.76
CA GLY A 495 15.90 10.57 -6.46
C GLY A 495 14.68 10.95 -5.62
N LEU A 496 13.62 11.50 -6.23
CA LEU A 496 12.37 11.82 -5.55
C LEU A 496 11.37 10.68 -5.76
N VAL A 497 10.69 10.27 -4.67
CA VAL A 497 9.68 9.21 -4.71
C VAL A 497 8.27 9.82 -4.57
N PRO A 498 7.55 10.05 -5.68
CA PRO A 498 6.21 10.61 -5.64
C PRO A 498 5.16 9.56 -5.25
N SER A 499 4.04 10.02 -4.68
CA SER A 499 2.83 9.22 -4.54
C SER A 499 2.08 9.18 -5.88
N MET A 500 1.64 8.01 -6.30
CA MET A 500 1.01 7.80 -7.61
C MET A 500 -0.36 7.14 -7.47
N ILE A 501 -1.34 7.67 -8.22
CA ILE A 501 -2.62 7.01 -8.46
C ILE A 501 -2.70 6.67 -9.95
N ARG A 502 -2.88 5.39 -10.28
CA ARG A 502 -2.85 4.89 -11.67
C ARG A 502 -3.91 3.84 -11.95
N ARG A 503 -4.31 3.72 -13.22
CA ARG A 503 -5.09 2.60 -13.75
C ARG A 503 -4.33 2.00 -14.93
N GLY A 504 -3.77 0.80 -14.74
CA GLY A 504 -2.78 0.26 -15.66
C GLY A 504 -1.57 1.20 -15.76
N ASN A 505 -1.25 1.63 -16.99
CA ASN A 505 -0.19 2.58 -17.29
C ASN A 505 -0.64 4.05 -17.29
N LYS A 506 -1.96 4.33 -17.22
CA LYS A 506 -2.46 5.70 -17.14
C LYS A 506 -2.28 6.26 -15.73
N LEU A 507 -1.54 7.35 -15.60
CA LEU A 507 -1.44 8.15 -14.39
C LEU A 507 -2.66 9.07 -14.25
N TYR A 508 -3.32 9.03 -13.09
CA TYR A 508 -4.40 9.95 -12.74
C TYR A 508 -3.88 11.11 -11.91
N GLU A 509 -2.96 10.82 -10.97
CA GLU A 509 -2.31 11.81 -10.13
C GLU A 509 -0.88 11.38 -9.80
N LEU A 510 0.03 12.34 -9.85
CA LEU A 510 1.41 12.24 -9.38
C LEU A 510 1.65 13.35 -8.36
N LYS A 511 1.81 12.97 -7.09
CA LYS A 511 1.93 13.92 -5.97
C LYS A 511 3.31 13.90 -5.34
N ILE A 512 3.95 15.06 -5.32
CA ILE A 512 5.23 15.32 -4.67
C ILE A 512 4.94 16.10 -3.38
N PRO A 513 5.14 15.51 -2.18
CA PRO A 513 4.92 16.22 -0.93
C PRO A 513 6.02 17.27 -0.70
N ARG A 514 5.65 18.39 -0.06
CA ARG A 514 6.64 19.39 0.39
C ARG A 514 7.67 18.73 1.32
N ASN A 515 8.94 19.01 1.08
CA ASN A 515 10.02 18.68 2.01
C ASN A 515 11.00 19.87 2.10
N ASN A 516 12.11 19.71 2.83
CA ASN A 516 13.10 20.78 3.00
C ASN A 516 13.83 21.15 1.69
N LYS A 517 13.68 20.34 0.63
CA LYS A 517 14.35 20.48 -0.66
C LYS A 517 13.40 20.89 -1.78
N CYS A 518 12.10 20.56 -1.75
CA CYS A 518 11.18 20.81 -2.87
C CYS A 518 9.76 21.25 -2.47
N ASN A 519 9.10 21.91 -3.42
CA ASN A 519 7.73 22.39 -3.36
C ASN A 519 6.69 21.24 -3.35
N GLU A 520 5.50 21.49 -2.80
CA GLU A 520 4.38 20.57 -3.01
C GLU A 520 3.81 20.77 -4.41
N VAL A 521 3.88 19.74 -5.24
CA VAL A 521 3.35 19.74 -6.61
C VAL A 521 2.48 18.52 -6.82
N ILE A 522 1.31 18.72 -7.42
CA ILE A 522 0.33 17.67 -7.73
C ILE A 522 0.04 17.74 -9.22
N PHE A 523 0.59 16.81 -10.00
CA PHE A 523 0.29 16.67 -11.42
C PHE A 523 -0.98 15.85 -11.61
N ARG A 524 -1.88 16.31 -12.47
CA ARG A 524 -3.13 15.64 -12.83
C ARG A 524 -3.39 15.73 -14.32
N ASP A 525 -4.10 14.73 -14.84
CA ASP A 525 -4.58 14.73 -16.21
C ASP A 525 -5.96 15.40 -16.29
N SER A 526 -6.03 16.53 -16.99
CA SER A 526 -7.28 17.30 -17.17
C SER A 526 -8.35 16.54 -17.95
N PHE A 527 -7.97 15.55 -18.77
CA PHE A 527 -8.93 14.72 -19.51
C PHE A 527 -9.86 13.93 -18.56
N ASN A 528 -9.40 13.63 -17.34
CA ASN A 528 -10.25 12.98 -16.33
C ASN A 528 -11.37 13.91 -15.80
N LEU A 529 -11.19 15.23 -15.91
CA LEU A 529 -12.18 16.25 -15.57
C LEU A 529 -13.02 16.64 -16.80
N CYS A 530 -12.39 16.76 -17.97
CA CYS A 530 -13.00 17.15 -19.24
C CYS A 530 -12.70 16.09 -20.31
N PRO A 531 -13.49 15.00 -20.43
CA PRO A 531 -13.20 13.86 -21.29
C PRO A 531 -13.55 14.11 -22.77
N VAL A 532 -13.04 15.19 -23.34
CA VAL A 532 -13.17 15.57 -24.75
C VAL A 532 -11.82 16.07 -25.26
N ALA A 533 -11.62 16.11 -26.58
CA ALA A 533 -10.39 16.63 -27.18
C ALA A 533 -10.17 18.11 -26.86
N LEU A 534 -8.90 18.53 -26.74
CA LEU A 534 -8.51 19.89 -26.33
C LEU A 534 -9.19 20.99 -27.18
N GLY A 535 -9.15 20.87 -28.51
CA GLY A 535 -9.79 21.84 -29.40
C GLY A 535 -11.32 21.96 -29.21
N LYS A 536 -12.00 20.88 -28.77
CA LYS A 536 -13.44 20.92 -28.48
C LYS A 536 -13.77 21.67 -27.19
N LEU A 537 -12.78 21.94 -26.32
CA LEU A 537 -12.99 22.72 -25.10
C LEU A 537 -13.33 24.19 -25.39
N ILE A 538 -12.87 24.72 -26.53
CA ILE A 538 -13.15 26.09 -26.97
C ILE A 538 -14.67 26.28 -27.09
N GLY A 539 -15.32 25.44 -27.90
CA GLY A 539 -16.78 25.44 -28.05
C GLY A 539 -17.52 25.03 -26.78
N ALA A 540 -17.03 24.02 -26.05
CA ALA A 540 -17.70 23.51 -24.85
C ALA A 540 -17.82 24.56 -23.73
N PHE A 541 -16.85 25.47 -23.61
CA PHE A 541 -16.84 26.52 -22.60
C PHE A 541 -17.11 27.94 -23.14
N GLY A 542 -17.23 28.11 -24.47
CA GLY A 542 -17.41 29.42 -25.11
C GLY A 542 -16.16 30.31 -24.97
N LEU A 543 -14.97 29.73 -25.13
CA LEU A 543 -13.70 30.42 -24.90
C LEU A 543 -13.39 31.39 -26.06
N GLN A 544 -12.85 32.56 -25.73
CA GLN A 544 -12.39 33.57 -26.69
C GLN A 544 -10.89 33.39 -26.94
N VAL A 545 -10.51 32.26 -27.56
CA VAL A 545 -9.13 31.93 -27.91
C VAL A 545 -9.04 31.48 -29.37
N THR A 546 -7.85 31.63 -29.95
CA THR A 546 -7.55 31.10 -31.28
C THR A 546 -7.83 29.61 -31.33
N GLU A 547 -8.44 29.16 -32.44
CA GLU A 547 -8.67 27.74 -32.68
C GLU A 547 -7.36 26.96 -32.71
N LYS A 548 -7.45 25.67 -32.38
CA LYS A 548 -6.31 24.77 -32.38
C LYS A 548 -5.81 24.58 -33.82
N GLN A 549 -4.57 24.98 -34.06
CA GLN A 549 -3.93 24.93 -35.38
C GLN A 549 -3.53 23.50 -35.78
N PHE A 550 -3.26 23.30 -37.07
CA PHE A 550 -2.65 22.08 -37.59
C PHE A 550 -1.13 22.14 -37.44
N PHE A 551 -0.52 21.06 -36.93
CA PHE A 551 0.92 20.98 -36.71
C PHE A 551 1.53 19.75 -37.40
N PRO A 552 2.66 19.90 -38.10
CA PRO A 552 3.34 18.79 -38.79
C PRO A 552 4.17 17.98 -37.80
N HIS A 553 3.53 17.06 -37.08
CA HIS A 553 4.17 16.23 -36.05
C HIS A 553 5.40 15.44 -36.54
N LEU A 554 5.41 14.93 -37.78
CA LEU A 554 6.56 14.19 -38.30
C LEU A 554 7.70 15.09 -38.77
N ALA A 555 7.43 16.39 -38.99
CA ALA A 555 8.48 17.37 -39.27
C ALA A 555 9.23 17.79 -37.99
N ASN A 556 8.79 17.37 -36.80
CA ASN A 556 9.45 17.62 -35.53
C ASN A 556 10.70 16.74 -35.34
N ILE A 557 11.73 17.04 -36.14
CA ILE A 557 13.02 16.36 -36.17
C ILE A 557 14.16 17.38 -36.06
N SER A 558 15.31 16.93 -35.55
CA SER A 558 16.49 17.77 -35.31
C SER A 558 17.01 18.48 -36.56
N GLU A 559 16.85 17.85 -37.71
CA GLU A 559 17.30 18.28 -39.03
C GLU A 559 16.59 19.57 -39.47
N ASN A 560 15.39 19.82 -38.96
CA ASN A 560 14.58 21.00 -39.29
C ASN A 560 14.82 22.18 -38.34
N TYR A 561 15.68 22.05 -37.32
CA TYR A 561 15.95 23.13 -36.37
C TYR A 561 16.81 24.24 -36.99
N GLY A 562 16.41 25.49 -36.76
CA GLY A 562 17.10 26.67 -37.29
C GLY A 562 17.01 26.85 -38.81
N ILE A 563 16.14 26.08 -39.48
CA ILE A 563 15.92 26.16 -40.92
C ILE A 563 14.54 26.75 -41.19
N THR A 564 14.45 27.57 -42.24
CA THR A 564 13.18 28.05 -42.80
C THR A 564 12.96 27.37 -44.15
N LEU A 565 11.92 26.54 -44.24
CA LEU A 565 11.44 25.95 -45.48
C LEU A 565 10.66 27.00 -46.28
N GLN A 566 10.74 26.94 -47.61
CA GLN A 566 10.01 27.88 -48.48
C GLN A 566 8.51 27.60 -48.55
N GLN A 567 8.10 26.38 -48.20
CA GLN A 567 6.72 25.89 -48.24
C GLN A 567 6.44 25.11 -46.95
N LEU A 568 5.16 24.82 -46.69
CA LEU A 568 4.77 23.95 -45.58
C LEU A 568 5.31 22.52 -45.77
N PRO A 569 5.52 21.77 -44.67
CA PRO A 569 5.81 20.33 -44.75
C PRO A 569 4.70 19.57 -45.50
N PRO A 570 5.01 18.41 -46.10
CA PRO A 570 4.02 17.60 -46.82
C PRO A 570 2.86 17.16 -45.92
N GLU A 571 1.71 16.87 -46.51
CA GLU A 571 0.49 16.43 -45.81
C GLU A 571 0.71 15.20 -44.90
N SER A 572 1.62 14.31 -45.29
CA SER A 572 2.02 13.15 -44.50
C SER A 572 2.54 13.54 -43.11
N ASP A 573 3.23 14.67 -43.00
CA ASP A 573 3.84 15.11 -41.75
C ASP A 573 2.81 15.59 -40.72
N TYR A 574 1.60 15.90 -41.17
CA TYR A 574 0.46 16.30 -40.33
C TYR A 574 -0.36 15.10 -39.84
N LEU A 575 0.04 13.86 -40.15
CA LEU A 575 -0.72 12.64 -39.82
C LEU A 575 -2.14 12.66 -40.44
N TYR A 576 -2.26 13.18 -41.66
CA TYR A 576 -3.52 13.35 -42.38
C TYR A 576 -4.39 12.08 -42.42
N GLU A 577 -3.79 10.92 -42.66
CA GLU A 577 -4.50 9.63 -42.72
C GLU A 577 -5.14 9.22 -41.38
N GLY A 578 -4.61 9.72 -40.25
CA GLY A 578 -5.13 9.46 -38.91
C GLY A 578 -6.26 10.40 -38.47
N MET A 579 -6.58 11.43 -39.27
CA MET A 579 -7.62 12.41 -38.95
C MET A 579 -9.03 11.86 -39.23
N SER A 580 -10.05 12.34 -38.51
CA SER A 580 -11.44 11.98 -38.82
C SER A 580 -11.90 12.64 -40.13
N PRO A 581 -12.86 12.08 -40.89
CA PRO A 581 -13.26 12.61 -42.20
C PRO A 581 -13.64 14.10 -42.21
N GLY A 582 -14.36 14.57 -41.17
CA GLY A 582 -14.67 15.99 -41.03
C GLY A 582 -13.45 16.90 -40.88
N LYS A 583 -12.43 16.42 -40.15
CA LYS A 583 -11.18 17.15 -39.91
C LYS A 583 -10.23 17.09 -41.10
N GLN A 584 -10.28 16.02 -41.90
CA GLN A 584 -9.58 15.93 -43.18
C GLN A 584 -10.06 17.01 -44.16
N ASN A 585 -11.37 17.26 -44.24
CA ASN A 585 -11.92 18.32 -45.09
C ASN A 585 -11.47 19.72 -44.63
N GLU A 586 -11.47 19.96 -43.31
CA GLU A 586 -10.94 21.20 -42.73
C GLU A 586 -9.44 21.37 -43.03
N PHE A 587 -8.67 20.29 -42.91
CA PHE A 587 -7.24 20.27 -43.17
C PHE A 587 -6.91 20.57 -44.64
N ILE A 588 -7.54 19.89 -45.61
CA ILE A 588 -7.26 20.10 -47.03
C ILE A 588 -7.53 21.56 -47.42
N LYS A 589 -8.66 22.10 -46.95
CA LYS A 589 -9.01 23.50 -47.24
C LYS A 589 -7.93 24.46 -46.73
N TRP A 590 -7.52 24.28 -45.47
CA TRP A 590 -6.45 25.08 -44.87
C TRP A 590 -5.09 24.88 -45.58
N TYR A 591 -4.74 23.63 -45.89
CA TYR A 591 -3.45 23.29 -46.48
C TYR A 591 -3.30 23.85 -47.90
N GLU A 592 -4.34 23.79 -48.72
CA GLU A 592 -4.33 24.38 -50.07
C GLU A 592 -4.18 25.91 -50.05
N GLU A 593 -4.75 26.57 -49.04
CA GLU A 593 -4.63 28.02 -48.83
C GLU A 593 -3.21 28.40 -48.35
N GLU A 594 -2.59 27.58 -47.50
CA GLU A 594 -1.36 27.94 -46.77
C GLU A 594 -0.08 27.26 -47.28
N LYS A 595 -0.14 26.25 -48.16
CA LYS A 595 1.01 25.42 -48.57
C LYS A 595 2.22 26.18 -49.11
N ASN A 596 1.99 27.35 -49.70
CA ASN A 596 3.04 28.19 -50.27
C ASN A 596 3.72 29.12 -49.24
N ASN A 597 3.29 29.10 -47.98
CA ASN A 597 3.86 29.93 -46.94
C ASN A 597 5.15 29.31 -46.38
N GLN A 598 6.07 30.19 -45.97
CA GLN A 598 7.32 29.77 -45.34
C GLN A 598 7.07 29.10 -43.99
N PHE A 599 7.76 28.00 -43.73
CA PHE A 599 7.65 27.24 -42.49
C PHE A 599 8.97 27.26 -41.72
N CYS A 600 8.91 27.62 -40.44
CA CYS A 600 10.03 27.48 -39.51
C CYS A 600 9.57 26.65 -38.31
N LEU A 601 10.20 25.49 -38.10
CA LEU A 601 9.81 24.55 -37.04
C LEU A 601 9.89 25.19 -35.65
N ASP A 602 10.93 25.99 -35.40
CA ASP A 602 11.16 26.63 -34.10
C ASP A 602 10.04 27.61 -33.73
N GLU A 603 9.54 28.37 -34.72
CA GLU A 603 8.41 29.29 -34.54
C GLU A 603 7.07 28.54 -34.46
N ALA A 604 6.88 27.50 -35.28
CA ALA A 604 5.66 26.69 -35.29
C ALA A 604 5.47 25.90 -33.99
N LEU A 605 6.53 25.31 -33.44
CA LEU A 605 6.52 24.65 -32.13
C LEU A 605 6.08 25.62 -31.04
N ALA A 606 6.62 26.84 -31.07
CA ALA A 606 6.31 27.86 -30.08
C ALA A 606 4.86 28.32 -30.16
N GLU A 607 4.35 28.59 -31.37
CA GLU A 607 2.97 29.00 -31.59
C GLU A 607 1.98 27.90 -31.18
N TYR A 608 2.18 26.68 -31.69
CA TYR A 608 1.29 25.55 -31.47
C TYR A 608 1.23 25.13 -30.00
N CYS A 609 2.38 24.86 -29.38
CA CYS A 609 2.43 24.37 -28.00
C CYS A 609 1.94 25.44 -27.00
N THR A 610 2.24 26.72 -27.25
CA THR A 610 1.74 27.81 -26.40
C THR A 610 0.23 28.00 -26.55
N ASN A 611 -0.32 27.85 -27.77
CA ASN A 611 -1.76 27.88 -28.02
C ASN A 611 -2.49 26.74 -27.28
N ASP A 612 -1.97 25.51 -27.34
CA ASP A 612 -2.54 24.35 -26.63
C ASP A 612 -2.60 24.59 -25.11
N VAL A 613 -1.51 25.12 -24.51
CA VAL A 613 -1.49 25.47 -23.10
C VAL A 613 -2.45 26.62 -22.78
N GLN A 614 -2.60 27.60 -23.67
CA GLN A 614 -3.56 28.70 -23.49
C GLN A 614 -5.00 28.18 -23.48
N ILE A 615 -5.39 27.34 -24.45
CA ILE A 615 -6.71 26.69 -24.51
C ILE A 615 -6.97 25.91 -23.22
N LEU A 616 -6.00 25.11 -22.77
CA LEU A 616 -6.13 24.32 -21.55
C LEU A 616 -6.33 25.21 -20.32
N THR A 617 -5.57 26.30 -20.21
CA THR A 617 -5.65 27.24 -19.09
C THR A 617 -7.02 27.88 -19.00
N GLU A 618 -7.49 28.44 -20.12
CA GLU A 618 -8.82 29.04 -20.26
C GLU A 618 -9.93 28.06 -19.89
N ALA A 619 -9.87 26.85 -20.45
CA ALA A 619 -10.87 25.80 -20.20
C ALA A 619 -10.93 25.41 -18.71
N LEU A 620 -9.79 25.21 -18.05
CA LEU A 620 -9.74 24.84 -16.63
C LEU A 620 -10.24 25.98 -15.72
N ILE A 621 -9.93 27.23 -16.04
CA ILE A 621 -10.43 28.40 -15.29
C ILE A 621 -11.94 28.54 -15.48
N ALA A 622 -12.44 28.45 -16.71
CA ALA A 622 -13.86 28.50 -17.02
C ALA A 622 -14.62 27.36 -16.31
N PHE A 623 -14.07 26.14 -16.33
CA PHE A 623 -14.69 25.01 -15.65
C PHE A 623 -14.71 25.22 -14.14
N ARG A 624 -13.60 25.68 -13.55
CA ARG A 624 -13.53 26.00 -12.12
C ARG A 624 -14.59 27.00 -11.73
N LYS A 625 -14.74 28.11 -12.47
CA LYS A 625 -15.77 29.14 -12.21
C LYS A 625 -17.18 28.53 -12.26
N LYS A 626 -17.53 27.87 -13.39
CA LYS A 626 -18.87 27.27 -13.58
C LYS A 626 -19.20 26.20 -12.54
N PHE A 627 -18.26 25.31 -12.22
CA PHE A 627 -18.49 24.23 -11.26
C PHE A 627 -18.58 24.74 -9.82
N THR A 628 -17.76 25.73 -9.45
CA THR A 628 -17.85 26.37 -8.13
C THR A 628 -19.24 26.98 -7.93
N GLU A 629 -19.78 27.65 -8.96
CA GLU A 629 -21.12 28.24 -8.92
C GLU A 629 -22.21 27.19 -8.72
N ILE A 630 -22.24 26.16 -9.57
CA ILE A 630 -23.25 25.08 -9.52
C ILE A 630 -23.20 24.34 -8.18
N SER A 631 -22.00 24.21 -7.60
CA SER A 631 -21.78 23.47 -6.37
C SER A 631 -21.88 24.27 -5.09
N LYS A 632 -22.23 25.57 -5.15
CA LYS A 632 -22.45 26.39 -3.96
C LYS A 632 -23.37 25.69 -2.97
N LYS A 633 -22.98 25.74 -1.69
CA LYS A 633 -23.74 25.14 -0.60
C LYS A 633 -25.09 25.84 -0.46
N LYS A 634 -26.20 25.11 -0.61
CA LYS A 634 -27.56 25.69 -0.62
C LYS A 634 -28.05 26.16 0.76
N ASN A 635 -27.55 25.56 1.84
CA ASN A 635 -27.97 25.84 3.21
C ASN A 635 -26.86 26.57 4.00
N THR A 636 -26.61 27.84 3.66
CA THR A 636 -25.75 28.73 4.47
C THR A 636 -26.59 29.57 5.43
N GLN A 637 -26.00 29.92 6.58
CA GLN A 637 -26.59 30.88 7.51
C GLN A 637 -26.76 32.24 6.80
N PRO A 638 -27.80 33.03 7.11
CA PRO A 638 -27.97 34.36 6.56
C PRO A 638 -26.71 35.21 6.79
N GLY A 639 -26.16 35.81 5.74
CA GLY A 639 -24.98 36.69 5.81
C GLY A 639 -23.62 36.02 5.55
N VAL A 640 -23.55 34.70 5.30
CA VAL A 640 -22.30 34.02 4.89
C VAL A 640 -22.36 33.65 3.41
N ALA A 641 -21.37 34.11 2.63
CA ALA A 641 -21.27 33.76 1.21
C ALA A 641 -21.21 32.23 1.03
N ALA A 642 -22.05 31.69 0.15
CA ALA A 642 -22.09 30.26 -0.11
C ALA A 642 -20.80 29.81 -0.84
N GLU A 643 -19.99 29.01 -0.16
CA GLU A 643 -18.80 28.39 -0.74
C GLU A 643 -19.19 27.21 -1.65
N GLY A 644 -18.48 27.07 -2.77
CA GLY A 644 -18.61 25.96 -3.72
C GLY A 644 -17.38 25.05 -3.73
N ILE A 645 -17.44 23.97 -4.48
CA ILE A 645 -16.35 23.01 -4.65
C ILE A 645 -15.36 23.55 -5.69
N ASP A 646 -14.09 23.64 -5.30
CA ASP A 646 -13.01 23.92 -6.26
C ASP A 646 -12.63 22.63 -6.99
N ILE A 647 -13.17 22.45 -8.20
CA ILE A 647 -13.01 21.19 -8.95
C ILE A 647 -11.54 20.84 -9.24
N LEU A 648 -10.67 21.83 -9.48
CA LEU A 648 -9.28 21.59 -9.85
C LEU A 648 -8.48 21.04 -8.67
N LYS A 649 -8.77 21.54 -7.47
CA LYS A 649 -8.09 21.14 -6.23
C LYS A 649 -8.72 19.90 -5.62
N ASP A 650 -10.04 19.88 -5.51
CA ASP A 650 -10.77 18.90 -4.72
C ASP A 650 -11.11 17.62 -5.49
N ALA A 651 -11.13 17.64 -6.82
CA ALA A 651 -11.46 16.48 -7.63
C ALA A 651 -10.34 16.14 -8.63
N MET A 652 -10.18 14.84 -8.88
CA MET A 652 -9.26 14.28 -9.88
C MET A 652 -10.00 13.78 -11.11
N THR A 653 -11.31 13.51 -10.97
CA THR A 653 -12.18 13.03 -12.06
C THR A 653 -13.53 13.73 -11.98
N ILE A 654 -14.22 13.84 -13.12
CA ILE A 654 -15.58 14.38 -13.17
C ILE A 654 -16.55 13.61 -12.26
N ALA A 655 -16.45 12.28 -12.23
CA ALA A 655 -17.25 11.44 -11.34
C ALA A 655 -17.00 11.76 -9.86
N SER A 656 -15.75 12.03 -9.48
CA SER A 656 -15.40 12.45 -8.11
C SER A 656 -15.99 13.83 -7.78
N ALA A 657 -15.97 14.76 -8.74
CA ALA A 657 -16.59 16.07 -8.59
C ALA A 657 -18.11 15.96 -8.40
N CYS A 658 -18.80 15.18 -9.24
CA CYS A 658 -20.24 14.92 -9.13
C CYS A 658 -20.59 14.28 -7.78
N MET A 659 -19.82 13.28 -7.34
CA MET A 659 -20.03 12.64 -6.03
C MET A 659 -19.82 13.61 -4.87
N LYS A 660 -18.86 14.53 -4.98
CA LYS A 660 -18.67 15.59 -3.98
C LYS A 660 -19.84 16.57 -3.95
N HIS A 661 -20.35 16.97 -5.12
CA HIS A 661 -21.52 17.83 -5.22
C HIS A 661 -22.77 17.16 -4.62
N PHE A 662 -23.01 15.89 -4.96
CA PHE A 662 -24.08 15.09 -4.37
C PHE A 662 -23.96 15.03 -2.84
N ARG A 663 -22.77 14.71 -2.32
CA ARG A 663 -22.52 14.65 -0.88
C ARG A 663 -22.65 16.00 -0.18
N LEU A 664 -22.38 17.11 -0.86
CA LEU A 664 -22.46 18.45 -0.29
C LEU A 664 -23.91 18.96 -0.19
N ASN A 665 -24.71 18.74 -1.23
CA ASN A 665 -26.00 19.40 -1.39
C ASN A 665 -27.22 18.46 -1.38
N HIS A 666 -27.03 17.15 -1.54
CA HIS A 666 -28.14 16.21 -1.78
C HIS A 666 -28.15 15.03 -0.81
N LEU A 667 -27.01 14.64 -0.26
CA LEU A 667 -26.93 13.54 0.71
C LEU A 667 -27.40 13.98 2.09
N GLN A 668 -28.57 13.49 2.49
CA GLN A 668 -29.03 13.57 3.88
C GLN A 668 -28.14 12.73 4.81
N PRO A 669 -27.93 13.14 6.08
CA PRO A 669 -27.07 12.47 7.05
C PRO A 669 -27.06 10.94 7.04
N GLU A 670 -27.77 10.17 7.85
CA GLU A 670 -27.58 8.71 7.91
C GLU A 670 -28.35 7.93 6.84
N HIS A 671 -28.27 8.39 5.58
CA HIS A 671 -29.12 7.89 4.51
C HIS A 671 -28.48 6.75 3.72
N LEU A 672 -27.20 6.87 3.31
CA LEU A 672 -26.53 5.85 2.50
C LEU A 672 -25.60 4.99 3.35
N ALA A 673 -26.06 3.78 3.69
CA ALA A 673 -25.29 2.81 4.46
C ALA A 673 -24.10 2.24 3.65
N ILE A 674 -22.97 2.04 4.33
CA ILE A 674 -21.79 1.36 3.83
C ILE A 674 -21.79 -0.05 4.38
N VAL A 675 -22.32 -0.97 3.58
CA VAL A 675 -22.51 -2.37 3.97
C VAL A 675 -21.15 -3.10 3.94
N PRO A 676 -20.69 -3.70 5.05
CA PRO A 676 -19.49 -4.54 5.07
C PRO A 676 -19.61 -5.73 4.13
N GLU A 677 -18.48 -6.37 3.77
CA GLU A 677 -18.51 -7.51 2.86
C GLU A 677 -19.35 -8.70 3.35
N LYS A 678 -19.45 -8.87 4.67
CA LYS A 678 -20.28 -9.89 5.30
C LYS A 678 -21.70 -9.38 5.65
N GLY A 679 -22.04 -8.14 5.29
CA GLY A 679 -23.27 -7.49 5.80
C GLY A 679 -23.11 -7.00 7.25
N TYR A 680 -24.17 -6.40 7.80
CA TYR A 680 -24.18 -5.94 9.20
C TYR A 680 -24.48 -7.07 10.19
N GLU A 681 -25.13 -8.14 9.74
CA GLU A 681 -25.62 -9.21 10.62
C GLU A 681 -24.64 -10.40 10.73
N ASN A 682 -23.70 -10.56 9.78
CA ASN A 682 -22.63 -11.57 9.88
C ASN A 682 -21.29 -10.98 10.37
N CYS A 683 -21.34 -9.94 11.21
CA CYS A 683 -20.12 -9.35 11.80
C CYS A 683 -19.45 -10.30 12.81
N ASP A 684 -20.25 -11.11 13.48
CA ASP A 684 -19.80 -12.13 14.41
C ASP A 684 -19.61 -13.45 13.66
N ASN A 685 -18.45 -14.07 13.84
CA ASN A 685 -18.16 -15.38 13.24
C ASN A 685 -18.83 -16.44 14.13
N GLN A 686 -19.98 -16.94 13.72
CA GLN A 686 -20.62 -18.06 14.41
C GLN A 686 -20.26 -19.39 13.76
N SER A 687 -19.94 -20.39 14.59
CA SER A 687 -19.62 -21.74 14.11
C SER A 687 -20.89 -22.48 13.71
N GLU A 688 -21.00 -22.89 12.44
CA GLU A 688 -22.12 -23.73 11.99
C GLU A 688 -22.19 -25.05 12.76
N LEU A 689 -21.03 -25.60 13.16
CA LEU A 689 -20.95 -26.79 14.00
C LEU A 689 -21.55 -26.55 15.39
N ALA A 690 -21.29 -25.38 15.99
CA ALA A 690 -21.84 -25.02 17.29
C ALA A 690 -23.36 -24.88 17.23
N LEU A 691 -23.88 -24.15 16.24
CA LEU A 691 -25.33 -24.00 16.07
C LEU A 691 -26.05 -25.33 15.88
N LYS A 692 -25.51 -26.22 15.03
CA LYS A 692 -26.03 -27.58 14.82
C LYS A 692 -26.06 -28.38 16.12
N TYR A 693 -25.00 -28.27 16.92
CA TYR A 693 -24.91 -28.95 18.20
C TYR A 693 -25.91 -28.41 19.21
N LEU A 694 -26.04 -27.10 19.34
CA LEU A 694 -26.96 -26.46 20.28
C LEU A 694 -28.41 -26.80 19.96
N GLN A 695 -28.84 -26.74 18.68
CA GLN A 695 -30.19 -27.16 18.30
C GLN A 695 -30.42 -28.64 18.62
N TRP A 696 -29.45 -29.52 18.33
CA TRP A 696 -29.57 -30.93 18.67
C TRP A 696 -29.66 -31.16 20.19
N TYR A 697 -28.93 -30.38 20.98
CA TYR A 697 -28.97 -30.43 22.45
C TYR A 697 -30.35 -29.98 22.96
N GLU A 698 -30.86 -28.87 22.42
CA GLU A 698 -32.19 -28.32 22.69
C GLU A 698 -33.28 -29.38 22.48
N GLU A 699 -33.31 -30.00 21.29
CA GLU A 699 -34.27 -31.05 20.91
C GLU A 699 -34.14 -32.32 21.77
N THR A 700 -32.92 -32.70 22.15
CA THR A 700 -32.67 -33.95 22.89
C THR A 700 -32.95 -33.79 24.38
N LYS A 701 -32.69 -32.61 24.95
CA LYS A 701 -32.83 -32.34 26.38
C LYS A 701 -34.13 -31.64 26.74
N GLY A 702 -34.86 -31.08 25.76
CA GLY A 702 -36.11 -30.36 26.00
C GLY A 702 -35.89 -29.09 26.82
N VAL A 703 -34.76 -28.41 26.61
CA VAL A 703 -34.39 -27.15 27.28
C VAL A 703 -34.45 -26.01 26.27
N GLU A 704 -34.60 -24.77 26.70
CA GLU A 704 -34.49 -23.59 25.83
C GLU A 704 -33.07 -23.01 25.93
N ILE A 705 -32.43 -22.80 24.78
CA ILE A 705 -31.05 -22.27 24.73
C ILE A 705 -31.04 -20.90 24.07
N GLN A 706 -30.45 -19.91 24.74
CA GLN A 706 -30.10 -18.63 24.14
C GLN A 706 -28.78 -18.76 23.36
N TYR A 707 -28.80 -18.48 22.06
CA TYR A 707 -27.63 -18.50 21.16
C TYR A 707 -27.73 -17.39 20.10
N ALA A 708 -26.83 -17.36 19.12
CA ALA A 708 -26.67 -16.26 18.16
C ALA A 708 -27.93 -15.84 17.37
N HIS A 709 -28.94 -16.71 17.22
CA HIS A 709 -30.17 -16.40 16.47
C HIS A 709 -31.41 -16.19 17.36
N SER A 710 -31.26 -16.17 18.69
CA SER A 710 -32.34 -15.84 19.62
C SER A 710 -32.67 -14.33 19.58
N GLU A 711 -33.87 -13.91 20.00
CA GLU A 711 -34.36 -12.50 19.94
C GLU A 711 -33.52 -11.48 20.74
N GLY A 712 -32.56 -11.95 21.55
CA GLY A 712 -31.55 -11.14 22.25
C GLY A 712 -30.08 -11.42 21.87
N GLY A 713 -29.83 -12.25 20.85
CA GLY A 713 -28.50 -12.74 20.48
C GLY A 713 -27.84 -13.62 21.54
N GLU A 714 -26.52 -13.82 21.42
CA GLU A 714 -25.73 -14.58 22.40
C GLU A 714 -25.68 -13.90 23.77
N HIS A 715 -25.66 -14.69 24.83
CA HIS A 715 -25.56 -14.19 26.19
C HIS A 715 -24.18 -13.54 26.45
N VAL A 716 -24.18 -12.31 26.96
CA VAL A 716 -22.96 -11.52 27.21
C VAL A 716 -22.56 -11.54 28.67
N VAL A 717 -21.40 -12.12 28.96
CA VAL A 717 -20.81 -12.22 30.30
C VAL A 717 -19.81 -11.09 30.55
N ALA A 718 -19.91 -10.46 31.72
CA ALA A 718 -19.05 -9.35 32.16
C ALA A 718 -18.96 -8.18 31.17
N GLY A 719 -20.02 -7.95 30.36
CA GLY A 719 -20.09 -6.91 29.34
C GLY A 719 -19.05 -7.03 28.22
N LYS A 720 -18.41 -8.21 28.06
CA LYS A 720 -17.27 -8.39 27.16
C LYS A 720 -17.28 -9.73 26.41
N TYR A 721 -17.58 -10.85 27.06
CA TYR A 721 -17.44 -12.18 26.47
C TYR A 721 -18.82 -12.71 26.08
N LYS A 722 -18.96 -13.23 24.86
CA LYS A 722 -20.14 -13.98 24.43
C LYS A 722 -19.88 -15.47 24.62
N VAL A 723 -20.91 -16.20 25.01
CA VAL A 723 -20.91 -17.67 25.10
C VAL A 723 -21.74 -18.26 23.97
N ASP A 724 -21.36 -19.43 23.44
CA ASP A 724 -22.02 -20.01 22.26
C ASP A 724 -23.50 -20.37 22.52
N GLY A 725 -23.81 -20.89 23.71
CA GLY A 725 -25.17 -21.17 24.17
C GLY A 725 -25.34 -20.94 25.68
N TYR A 726 -26.51 -20.46 26.11
CA TYR A 726 -26.83 -20.24 27.52
C TYR A 726 -28.25 -20.74 27.86
N ILE A 727 -28.35 -21.55 28.90
CA ILE A 727 -29.62 -22.07 29.44
C ILE A 727 -29.92 -21.30 30.72
N GLN A 728 -30.86 -20.36 30.64
CA GLN A 728 -31.19 -19.47 31.76
C GLN A 728 -31.74 -20.23 32.97
N ALA A 729 -32.58 -21.25 32.74
CA ALA A 729 -33.19 -22.04 33.81
C ALA A 729 -32.17 -22.79 34.69
N GLU A 730 -31.00 -23.12 34.14
CA GLU A 730 -29.96 -23.91 34.80
C GLU A 730 -28.71 -23.09 35.17
N ASP A 731 -28.69 -21.81 34.83
CA ASP A 731 -27.49 -20.95 34.84
C ASP A 731 -26.27 -21.67 34.24
N ARG A 732 -26.47 -22.24 33.03
CA ARG A 732 -25.48 -23.06 32.33
C ARG A 732 -25.07 -22.44 31.00
N ALA A 733 -23.77 -22.23 30.81
CA ALA A 733 -23.18 -21.92 29.51
C ALA A 733 -22.66 -23.19 28.84
N ILE A 734 -22.89 -23.30 27.53
CA ILE A 734 -22.35 -24.34 26.65
C ILE A 734 -21.37 -23.66 25.69
N GLU A 735 -20.11 -24.11 25.70
CA GLU A 735 -19.03 -23.64 24.83
C GLU A 735 -18.62 -24.75 23.87
N VAL A 736 -18.72 -24.50 22.57
CA VAL A 736 -18.36 -25.46 21.52
C VAL A 736 -16.99 -25.08 20.95
N ASN A 737 -15.95 -25.65 21.54
CA ASN A 737 -14.57 -25.31 21.22
C ASN A 737 -14.09 -26.00 19.93
N GLY A 738 -13.80 -25.19 18.91
CA GLY A 738 -13.08 -25.64 17.72
C GLY A 738 -11.67 -26.11 18.07
N CYS A 739 -11.29 -27.32 17.66
CA CYS A 739 -10.07 -27.97 18.14
C CYS A 739 -8.80 -27.18 17.78
N VAL A 740 -8.76 -26.60 16.58
CA VAL A 740 -7.65 -25.77 16.08
C VAL A 740 -7.59 -24.43 16.81
N TRP A 741 -8.74 -23.82 17.07
CA TRP A 741 -8.83 -22.46 17.63
C TRP A 741 -8.58 -22.41 19.14
N HIS A 742 -8.87 -23.49 19.85
CA HIS A 742 -8.69 -23.63 21.31
C HIS A 742 -7.61 -24.65 21.68
N ALA A 743 -6.83 -25.13 20.69
CA ALA A 743 -5.69 -26.03 20.88
C ALA A 743 -6.02 -27.30 21.70
N CYS A 744 -7.03 -28.06 21.29
CA CYS A 744 -7.55 -29.25 21.98
C CYS A 744 -6.43 -30.21 22.43
N LYS A 745 -6.43 -30.59 23.71
CA LYS A 745 -5.41 -31.48 24.31
C LYS A 745 -5.37 -32.86 23.64
N LYS A 746 -6.52 -33.40 23.22
CA LYS A 746 -6.61 -34.69 22.51
C LYS A 746 -6.03 -34.64 21.10
N CYS A 747 -6.24 -33.54 20.38
CA CYS A 747 -5.83 -33.41 18.97
C CYS A 747 -4.39 -32.91 18.80
N PHE A 748 -3.90 -32.05 19.71
CA PHE A 748 -2.61 -31.38 19.59
C PHE A 748 -1.58 -31.78 20.66
N GLY A 749 -1.95 -32.64 21.61
CA GLY A 749 -1.03 -33.16 22.62
C GLY A 749 -0.48 -32.10 23.57
N ASN A 750 0.71 -32.33 24.13
CA ASN A 750 1.38 -31.46 25.10
C ASN A 750 2.56 -30.67 24.51
N GLU A 751 2.71 -30.65 23.19
CA GLU A 751 3.77 -29.88 22.50
C GLU A 751 3.42 -28.39 22.46
N LEU A 752 3.73 -27.66 23.54
CA LEU A 752 3.31 -26.27 23.73
C LEU A 752 3.89 -25.29 22.70
N ASP A 753 5.06 -25.59 22.14
CA ASP A 753 5.76 -24.73 21.17
C ASP A 753 5.25 -24.90 19.73
N LYS A 754 4.40 -25.89 19.47
CA LYS A 754 3.86 -26.15 18.13
C LYS A 754 2.98 -24.99 17.66
N ILE A 755 3.26 -24.47 16.47
CA ILE A 755 2.49 -23.38 15.87
C ILE A 755 1.24 -23.93 15.19
N LEU A 756 0.09 -23.34 15.52
CA LEU A 756 -1.20 -23.67 14.94
C LEU A 756 -1.44 -22.86 13.65
N PRO A 757 -2.37 -23.26 12.77
CA PRO A 757 -2.73 -22.53 11.54
C PRO A 757 -3.12 -21.05 11.74
N ASN A 758 -3.48 -20.65 12.96
CA ASN A 758 -3.78 -19.27 13.34
C ASN A 758 -2.52 -18.42 13.66
N GLY A 759 -1.31 -19.02 13.57
CA GLY A 759 -0.03 -18.36 13.80
C GLY A 759 0.42 -18.26 15.27
N LYS A 760 -0.36 -18.78 16.23
CA LYS A 760 -0.01 -18.83 17.66
C LYS A 760 0.52 -20.20 18.05
N SER A 761 1.27 -20.29 19.14
CA SER A 761 1.63 -21.59 19.71
C SER A 761 0.45 -22.25 20.44
N VAL A 762 0.52 -23.57 20.62
CA VAL A 762 -0.41 -24.34 21.44
C VAL A 762 -0.47 -23.79 22.87
N GLY A 763 0.69 -23.46 23.46
CA GLY A 763 0.78 -22.89 24.80
C GLY A 763 0.08 -21.54 24.92
N GLU A 764 0.39 -20.61 24.02
CA GLU A 764 -0.22 -19.26 24.00
C GLU A 764 -1.75 -19.33 23.83
N THR A 765 -2.22 -20.22 22.95
CA THR A 765 -3.66 -20.39 22.68
C THR A 765 -4.41 -20.92 23.91
N ARG A 766 -3.83 -21.88 24.64
CA ARG A 766 -4.43 -22.42 25.87
C ARG A 766 -4.43 -21.40 27.01
N GLU A 767 -3.35 -20.65 27.17
CA GLU A 767 -3.26 -19.60 28.20
C GLU A 767 -4.30 -18.49 27.98
N ASP A 768 -4.53 -18.09 26.72
CA ASP A 768 -5.56 -17.11 26.36
C ASP A 768 -6.98 -17.65 26.67
N ASP A 769 -7.25 -18.92 26.35
CA ASP A 769 -8.55 -19.56 26.58
C ASP A 769 -8.84 -19.78 28.07
N GLU A 770 -7.82 -20.17 28.85
CA GLU A 770 -7.91 -20.34 30.31
C GLU A 770 -8.27 -19.01 30.99
N LYS A 771 -7.60 -17.92 30.64
CA LYS A 771 -7.94 -16.57 31.14
C LYS A 771 -9.36 -16.14 30.79
N ARG A 772 -9.86 -16.52 29.61
CA ARG A 772 -11.25 -16.25 29.20
C ARG A 772 -12.22 -17.06 30.07
N LEU A 773 -11.99 -18.35 30.22
CA LEU A 773 -12.84 -19.26 30.98
C LEU A 773 -12.87 -18.93 32.48
N GLU A 774 -11.73 -18.52 33.06
CA GLU A 774 -11.66 -18.04 34.46
C GLU A 774 -12.59 -16.85 34.71
N ILE A 775 -12.75 -15.96 33.73
CA ILE A 775 -13.66 -14.83 33.85
C ILE A 775 -15.10 -15.32 33.74
N ILE A 776 -15.42 -16.16 32.74
CA ILE A 776 -16.79 -16.65 32.53
C ILE A 776 -17.30 -17.41 33.77
N LYS A 777 -16.48 -18.31 34.33
CA LYS A 777 -16.80 -19.10 35.53
C LYS A 777 -17.01 -18.28 36.80
N LYS A 778 -16.61 -17.00 36.83
CA LYS A 778 -16.92 -16.10 37.97
C LYS A 778 -18.37 -15.60 37.94
N TYR A 779 -19.00 -15.59 36.78
CA TYR A 779 -20.34 -15.03 36.59
C TYR A 779 -21.40 -16.09 36.26
N ILE A 780 -21.00 -17.27 35.76
CA ILE A 780 -21.89 -18.38 35.44
C ILE A 780 -21.48 -19.60 36.26
N LYS A 781 -22.44 -20.21 36.97
CA LYS A 781 -22.18 -21.34 37.87
C LYS A 781 -21.70 -22.59 37.12
N ASN A 782 -22.32 -22.90 35.99
CA ASN A 782 -22.05 -24.12 35.23
C ASN A 782 -21.55 -23.78 33.82
N VAL A 783 -20.31 -24.15 33.50
CA VAL A 783 -19.75 -23.98 32.13
C VAL A 783 -19.38 -25.35 31.59
N GLU A 784 -20.12 -25.82 30.58
CA GLU A 784 -19.89 -27.08 29.88
C GLU A 784 -19.09 -26.79 28.59
N ILE A 785 -17.94 -27.43 28.44
CA ILE A 785 -17.06 -27.27 27.27
C ILE A 785 -17.10 -28.55 26.45
N ILE A 786 -17.44 -28.40 25.17
CA ILE A 786 -17.65 -29.52 24.25
C ILE A 786 -16.73 -29.30 23.06
N TRP A 787 -15.90 -30.30 22.76
CA TRP A 787 -14.88 -30.15 21.73
C TRP A 787 -15.39 -30.61 20.35
N GLU A 788 -14.97 -29.92 19.30
CA GLU A 788 -15.26 -30.28 17.90
C GLU A 788 -14.98 -31.77 17.60
N CYS A 789 -13.85 -32.30 18.08
CA CYS A 789 -13.50 -33.70 17.86
C CYS A 789 -14.44 -34.68 18.58
N GLU A 790 -15.02 -34.28 19.71
CA GLU A 790 -16.02 -35.08 20.44
C GLU A 790 -17.35 -35.07 19.71
N ILE A 791 -17.78 -33.92 19.17
CA ILE A 791 -18.97 -33.80 18.32
C ILE A 791 -18.83 -34.69 17.08
N HIS A 792 -17.69 -34.68 16.41
CA HIS A 792 -17.43 -35.57 15.28
C HIS A 792 -17.49 -37.05 15.67
N GLN A 793 -17.02 -37.42 16.86
CA GLN A 793 -17.14 -38.79 17.37
C GLN A 793 -18.61 -39.15 17.67
N MET A 794 -19.39 -38.24 18.24
CA MET A 794 -20.82 -38.42 18.48
C MET A 794 -21.58 -38.61 17.17
N LEU A 795 -21.29 -37.82 16.12
CA LEU A 795 -21.90 -37.95 14.79
C LEU A 795 -21.61 -39.29 14.12
N ARG A 796 -20.42 -39.87 14.36
CA ARG A 796 -20.08 -41.21 13.86
C ARG A 796 -20.91 -42.30 14.55
N ARG A 797 -21.19 -42.16 15.85
CA ARG A 797 -21.89 -43.17 16.67
C ARG A 797 -23.41 -43.02 16.69
N ASN A 798 -23.94 -41.80 16.57
CA ASN A 798 -25.36 -41.51 16.72
C ASN A 798 -26.02 -41.15 15.38
N LYS A 799 -26.78 -42.10 14.82
CA LYS A 799 -27.51 -41.93 13.56
C LYS A 799 -28.60 -40.83 13.64
N LYS A 800 -29.24 -40.64 14.81
CA LYS A 800 -30.26 -39.60 15.01
C LYS A 800 -29.63 -38.21 14.97
N MET A 801 -28.51 -38.01 15.68
CA MET A 801 -27.74 -36.76 15.67
C MET A 801 -27.28 -36.41 14.25
N ARG A 802 -26.79 -37.39 13.48
CA ARG A 802 -26.38 -37.18 12.09
C ARG A 802 -27.54 -36.71 11.20
N LYS A 803 -28.74 -37.28 11.38
CA LYS A 803 -29.94 -36.85 10.66
C LYS A 803 -30.37 -35.44 11.08
N GLY A 804 -30.32 -35.11 12.37
CA GLY A 804 -30.57 -33.76 12.88
C GLY A 804 -29.62 -32.72 12.30
N PHE A 805 -28.32 -33.02 12.25
CA PHE A 805 -27.30 -32.13 11.66
C PHE A 805 -27.47 -31.95 10.15
N ALA A 806 -27.89 -32.99 9.43
CA ALA A 806 -28.17 -32.91 8.00
C ALA A 806 -29.47 -32.12 7.70
N ASN A 807 -30.44 -32.23 8.59
CA ASN A 807 -31.72 -31.50 8.52
C ASN A 807 -31.63 -30.11 9.17
N TYR A 808 -30.49 -29.71 9.73
CA TYR A 808 -30.31 -28.39 10.31
C TYR A 808 -30.37 -27.34 9.21
N HIS A 809 -31.28 -26.39 9.37
CA HIS A 809 -31.41 -25.26 8.46
C HIS A 809 -30.92 -24.01 9.18
N ASN A 810 -29.77 -23.49 8.75
CA ASN A 810 -29.29 -22.22 9.25
C ASN A 810 -30.28 -21.12 8.83
N LYS A 811 -31.06 -20.62 9.79
CA LYS A 811 -31.98 -19.47 9.64
C LYS A 811 -31.26 -18.12 9.75
N GLY A 812 -29.93 -18.14 9.79
CA GLY A 812 -29.08 -16.96 9.91
C GLY A 812 -29.34 -15.90 8.82
N PRO A 813 -28.70 -14.74 8.98
CA PRO A 813 -29.04 -13.54 8.22
C PRO A 813 -28.87 -13.71 6.71
N ILE A 814 -29.71 -13.01 5.95
CA ILE A 814 -29.74 -13.10 4.48
C ILE A 814 -28.41 -12.60 3.90
N ASN A 815 -27.79 -13.41 3.04
CA ASN A 815 -26.64 -12.97 2.27
C ASN A 815 -27.11 -12.19 1.03
N ILE A 816 -27.16 -10.86 1.15
CA ILE A 816 -27.59 -9.93 0.10
C ILE A 816 -26.83 -10.15 -1.23
N ARG A 817 -25.62 -10.71 -1.21
CA ARG A 817 -24.81 -10.95 -2.41
C ARG A 817 -25.33 -12.09 -3.27
N ASP A 818 -26.08 -13.03 -2.70
CA ASP A 818 -26.69 -14.12 -3.47
C ASP A 818 -27.72 -13.59 -4.48
N CYS A 819 -28.17 -12.34 -4.31
CA CYS A 819 -29.06 -11.64 -5.24
C CYS A 819 -28.34 -11.05 -6.48
N TYR A 820 -27.00 -11.05 -6.56
CA TYR A 820 -26.20 -10.44 -7.64
C TYR A 820 -25.46 -11.49 -8.48
N PHE A 821 -25.36 -11.28 -9.80
CA PHE A 821 -24.53 -12.11 -10.70
C PHE A 821 -23.13 -11.52 -10.94
N GLY A 822 -22.15 -12.36 -11.30
CA GLY A 822 -20.92 -11.93 -11.97
C GLY A 822 -20.02 -10.97 -11.19
N GLY A 823 -20.05 -11.02 -9.85
CA GLY A 823 -19.13 -10.22 -9.05
C GLY A 823 -19.41 -8.71 -9.01
N ARG A 824 -20.67 -8.28 -9.24
CA ARG A 824 -21.33 -6.98 -8.87
C ARG A 824 -22.28 -6.41 -9.94
N THR A 825 -22.60 -7.12 -11.03
CA THR A 825 -23.44 -6.56 -12.11
C THR A 825 -24.92 -6.92 -11.92
N GLY A 826 -25.64 -6.03 -11.25
CA GLY A 826 -27.11 -5.93 -11.21
C GLY A 826 -27.83 -6.92 -10.28
N PRO A 827 -28.84 -6.48 -9.48
CA PRO A 827 -29.68 -7.41 -8.74
C PRO A 827 -30.67 -8.09 -9.69
N LEU A 828 -30.67 -9.43 -9.73
CA LEU A 828 -31.66 -10.22 -10.50
C LEU A 828 -32.94 -10.48 -9.70
N GLN A 829 -32.85 -10.37 -8.37
CA GLN A 829 -33.87 -10.80 -7.43
C GLN A 829 -33.95 -9.76 -6.31
N MET A 830 -35.10 -9.08 -6.21
CA MET A 830 -35.34 -8.05 -5.20
C MET A 830 -36.20 -8.55 -4.04
N TYR A 831 -36.64 -9.82 -4.07
CA TYR A 831 -37.50 -10.42 -3.06
C TYR A 831 -37.05 -11.86 -2.74
N PHE A 832 -36.87 -12.14 -1.45
CA PHE A 832 -36.54 -13.46 -0.91
C PHE A 832 -37.50 -13.80 0.23
N ASP A 833 -38.28 -14.89 0.05
CA ASP A 833 -39.11 -15.45 1.11
C ASP A 833 -38.23 -16.34 2.01
N ALA A 834 -37.89 -15.83 3.20
CA ALA A 834 -37.01 -16.50 4.15
C ALA A 834 -37.65 -17.75 4.79
N GLU A 835 -38.97 -17.84 4.83
CA GLU A 835 -39.69 -18.97 5.45
C GLU A 835 -39.77 -20.17 4.49
N ASN A 836 -40.01 -19.91 3.20
CA ASN A 836 -40.20 -20.98 2.21
C ASN A 836 -39.02 -21.19 1.27
N LYS A 837 -37.94 -20.38 1.38
CA LYS A 837 -36.80 -20.32 0.44
C LYS A 837 -37.22 -20.27 -1.04
N LYS A 838 -38.37 -19.67 -1.33
CA LYS A 838 -38.86 -19.51 -2.69
C LYS A 838 -38.35 -18.21 -3.27
N MET A 839 -37.43 -18.34 -4.23
CA MET A 839 -36.98 -17.21 -5.04
C MET A 839 -38.03 -16.94 -6.12
N ARG A 840 -38.71 -15.79 -6.04
CA ARG A 840 -39.59 -15.31 -7.11
C ARG A 840 -38.87 -14.25 -7.92
N LYS A 841 -38.84 -14.41 -9.25
CA LYS A 841 -38.41 -13.33 -10.15
C LYS A 841 -39.40 -12.18 -9.98
N GLY A 842 -38.89 -10.98 -9.69
CA GLY A 842 -39.69 -9.77 -9.86
C GLY A 842 -40.10 -9.68 -11.32
N LEU A 843 -41.40 -9.53 -11.58
CA LEU A 843 -41.94 -9.20 -12.89
C LEU A 843 -41.21 -7.94 -13.39
N LYS A 844 -40.71 -8.01 -14.63
CA LYS A 844 -40.15 -6.87 -15.36
C LYS A 844 -41.22 -5.82 -15.60
#